data_AF-A0A650A705-F1
#
_entry.id   AF-A0A650A705-F1
#
_cell.length_a   1.000
_cell.length_b   1.000
_cell.length_c   1.000
_cell.angle_alpha   90.00
_cell.angle_beta   90.00
_cell.angle_gamma   90.00
#
_symmetry.space_group_name_H-M   'P 1'
#
loop_
_entity.id
_entity.type
_entity.pdbx_description
1 polymer ?
#
loop_
_entity_poly.entity_id
_entity_poly.type
_entity_poly.pdbx_seq_one_letter_code
_entity_poly.pdbx_strand_id
1 'polypeptide(L)'
;MSDNTDTPSLDLSRRTFVKGVGAAGAAGATAGTVAAEVNDDDVVSVGSGSFTTAIPAGYDYPSPPTPEYVTENVSPPIPTNDWWSGLLFGTFSSGPVIGLPYYSDPGENGLTIKHPTAWAGDPAEQDTIVADWDNTPGLVVGHQRVDEFEDARVNDWGDWHVQTRLGATANMWVDVTQARGSPFLFAECIGGPAELTLTDAADEPAQDEQVSVFADQGNVLGVTVEGEHYDQHFGIFAPSSASWEGLGTATLTSGLGDGTSLTVAVLPEASTDLLSTFEEYAYNHVVGTTIDWEYVQTDDEGNPVSEVRTTYSFETEAKPESTAEGTLTALFPHQWKYAEEPFADVTYWSPRGEMKVKTGTSFTTAHTYQGILPFEPTDGTQDMAQLESYVTGLMEDNDRYEWPAPHSAYWVGKDFYRNSVVAPIAQQTGQTEAQEYFTTAVTDRLEAWLTAGDTSMGTEAGQELFYYDDALGSLFEYPTDFGSVAAITDHHFHYGYFVYGAAEAARTNPEWASEDNWGGMVNRLIRDYANWERPDHDAALDPAGDPKNAFPFLRNFDVYGGHSWAGGTVGNPKGNNQESSSEAVMAYAAMIRWGEMTGDDALRDAGIFLYTQETASVWDYWFDPEDDSLPDDWGANFDSFGTAGPDFEYASNVWGGGYWRSLWWAASDPIEVFGINWLPIGGHSFYLGHDTTYANANWQALLDARDRHLDGENPETGFLGGFEPTAWGYRAMSNPSEAASLVDEALPVGPGGNSSPFIYNFVHFIEGAGLVDTDVVGDVPFHQVFEDGETRTYVAYNADSAEITASFSDGMELSVPAGEIVVESTAEHYEPDTAAPSTPSNLEATMTNSYATELAWDGSTDPSGIQYYAVYLDGEEYTTVGAPEVRIDELSRGTDYTIAVEAVDPFGNASPQATIDVTTDSEDTAPPNAPRNPQTGSPSKTSIDLSWEAASDVGEGSGIDHYAVLVDGQEYTTTAETSVALDDLDPGTKYTFGVVAVDGAGNESRPVTVDAQTVAEGATQRPFQGERRQIPGKIEAEHFDQGGEGVSYHETSDVNQAGADYRDGPVDIGDAGGGNYTIGYIPEGEWLEYSVTVESTAEYDIIVSVASAEGGGPIHIEVDGEDVTGQIDVPNTGSWTGYTTVTGAKGVQLAGGDHVVRVVADGGAWNFDWMRFDGGGEETPTETATPTATETATETPESPQQQSKTEPEPTATTTSGPGFTVVSMILGLFGLSAYLLHNDDDETL
;
A
#
# COMPACT_ATOMS: atom_id res chain seq x y z
N MET A 1 18.38 -4.42 14.21
CA MET A 1 19.12 -4.48 15.49
C MET A 1 18.12 -4.31 16.61
N SER A 2 18.22 -5.18 17.61
CA SER A 2 17.32 -5.49 18.72
C SER A 2 17.14 -4.39 19.79
N ASP A 3 15.94 -4.39 20.37
CA ASP A 3 15.53 -4.08 21.76
C ASP A 3 16.35 -3.12 22.63
N ASN A 4 15.67 -2.06 23.09
CA ASN A 4 15.72 -1.68 24.50
C ASN A 4 14.45 -0.92 24.91
N THR A 5 13.71 -1.53 25.81
CA THR A 5 12.48 -1.06 26.47
C THR A 5 12.75 0.00 27.55
N ASP A 6 11.66 0.70 27.91
CA ASP A 6 11.46 1.65 29.04
C ASP A 6 11.41 3.15 28.69
N THR A 7 10.21 3.62 28.34
CA THR A 7 9.76 4.99 28.66
C THR A 7 8.27 4.94 29.07
N PRO A 8 7.84 5.67 30.11
CA PRO A 8 6.55 5.44 30.76
C PRO A 8 5.39 5.94 29.91
N SER A 9 4.40 5.08 29.69
CA SER A 9 3.11 5.40 29.06
C SER A 9 2.38 6.48 29.86
N LEU A 10 2.20 7.66 29.27
CA LEU A 10 1.16 8.60 29.69
C LEU A 10 -0.11 8.27 28.92
N ASP A 11 -0.91 7.44 29.54
CA ASP A 11 -2.26 7.07 29.13
C ASP A 11 -3.17 8.32 29.20
N LEU A 12 -3.53 8.87 28.04
CA LEU A 12 -4.36 10.07 27.92
C LEU A 12 -5.55 9.80 26.99
N SER A 13 -6.70 9.46 27.58
CA SER A 13 -7.98 9.31 26.87
C SER A 13 -8.41 10.58 26.08
N ARG A 14 -9.13 10.35 24.98
CA ARG A 14 -9.75 11.35 24.04
C ARG A 14 -10.36 12.60 24.69
N ARG A 15 -10.86 12.50 25.92
CA ARG A 15 -11.40 13.67 26.67
C ARG A 15 -10.36 14.75 26.98
N THR A 16 -9.07 14.42 26.91
CA THR A 16 -7.96 15.35 27.14
C THR A 16 -7.31 15.82 25.84
N PHE A 17 -7.39 15.02 24.76
CA PHE A 17 -6.88 15.39 23.43
C PHE A 17 -7.78 16.39 22.70
N VAL A 18 -9.11 16.24 22.78
CA VAL A 18 -10.08 17.24 22.27
C VAL A 18 -9.98 18.56 23.04
N LYS A 19 -9.53 18.52 24.30
CA LYS A 19 -9.19 19.73 25.08
C LYS A 19 -7.76 20.23 24.86
N GLY A 20 -6.89 19.41 24.27
CA GLY A 20 -5.46 19.69 24.09
C GLY A 20 -5.13 20.34 22.75
N VAL A 21 -5.81 19.93 21.67
CA VAL A 21 -5.63 20.53 20.35
C VAL A 21 -6.40 21.87 20.23
N GLY A 22 -7.54 22.00 20.92
CA GLY A 22 -8.24 23.28 21.08
C GLY A 22 -7.59 24.29 22.03
N ALA A 23 -6.51 23.94 22.74
CA ALA A 23 -5.87 24.83 23.73
C ALA A 23 -4.54 25.45 23.26
N ALA A 24 -3.95 25.00 22.14
CA ALA A 24 -2.79 25.69 21.55
C ALA A 24 -3.18 26.95 20.76
N GLY A 25 -4.45 27.11 20.40
CA GLY A 25 -5.00 28.33 19.79
C GLY A 25 -5.59 29.36 20.78
N ALA A 26 -5.64 29.07 22.08
CA ALA A 26 -6.43 29.89 23.03
C ALA A 26 -5.62 30.54 24.18
N ALA A 27 -4.28 30.51 24.18
CA ALA A 27 -3.47 31.15 25.22
C ALA A 27 -2.80 32.44 24.71
N GLY A 28 -3.62 33.43 24.33
CA GLY A 28 -3.11 34.63 23.68
C GLY A 28 -3.94 35.91 23.72
N ALA A 29 -4.91 36.13 24.63
CA ALA A 29 -5.46 37.48 24.80
C ALA A 29 -6.16 37.72 26.14
N THR A 30 -5.56 38.54 27.01
CA THR A 30 -6.34 39.50 27.81
C THR A 30 -5.94 40.91 27.42
N ALA A 31 -6.25 41.25 26.17
CA ALA A 31 -6.39 42.61 25.70
C ALA A 31 -7.45 42.56 24.61
N GLY A 32 -8.60 43.20 24.83
CA GLY A 32 -9.72 43.16 23.90
C GLY A 32 -9.28 43.55 22.49
N THR A 33 -9.26 42.57 21.59
CA THR A 33 -9.01 42.73 20.17
C THR A 33 -10.35 42.97 19.49
N VAL A 34 -10.42 44.11 18.80
CA VAL A 34 -11.53 44.44 17.91
C VAL A 34 -11.42 43.46 16.73
N ALA A 35 -12.53 42.86 16.32
CA ALA A 35 -12.59 42.05 15.09
C ALA A 35 -11.92 42.80 13.94
N ALA A 36 -11.13 42.10 13.13
CA ALA A 36 -10.46 42.69 11.99
C ALA A 36 -11.47 43.35 11.05
N GLU A 37 -11.37 44.66 10.86
CA GLU A 37 -12.24 45.38 9.93
C GLU A 37 -11.74 45.16 8.49
N VAL A 38 -12.59 44.58 7.63
CA VAL A 38 -12.41 44.63 6.17
C VAL A 38 -12.56 46.08 5.70
N ASN A 39 -11.71 46.50 4.79
CA ASN A 39 -11.76 47.86 4.24
C ASN A 39 -12.80 47.93 3.11
N ASP A 40 -13.76 48.87 3.22
CA ASP A 40 -14.84 49.06 2.23
C ASP A 40 -14.33 49.23 0.79
N ASP A 41 -13.13 49.79 0.59
CA ASP A 41 -12.54 49.99 -0.73
C ASP A 41 -12.09 48.67 -1.41
N ASP A 42 -11.91 47.59 -0.63
CA ASP A 42 -11.49 46.26 -1.09
C ASP A 42 -12.67 45.29 -1.25
N VAL A 43 -13.89 45.73 -0.94
CA VAL A 43 -15.11 44.92 -1.05
C VAL A 43 -15.73 45.03 -2.45
N VAL A 44 -16.00 43.88 -3.06
CA VAL A 44 -16.59 43.75 -4.39
C VAL A 44 -17.98 43.13 -4.27
N SER A 45 -19.02 43.87 -4.67
CA SER A 45 -20.41 43.40 -4.60
C SER A 45 -20.77 42.48 -5.77
N VAL A 46 -21.51 41.41 -5.45
CA VAL A 46 -22.05 40.44 -6.41
C VAL A 46 -23.49 40.13 -5.99
N GLY A 47 -24.46 40.64 -6.74
CA GLY A 47 -25.86 40.57 -6.33
C GLY A 47 -26.08 41.19 -4.95
N SER A 48 -26.61 40.39 -4.02
CA SER A 48 -26.76 40.73 -2.60
C SER A 48 -25.55 40.39 -1.72
N GLY A 49 -24.59 39.62 -2.24
CA GLY A 49 -23.36 39.25 -1.55
C GLY A 49 -22.14 40.08 -1.94
N SER A 50 -20.97 39.67 -1.45
CA SER A 50 -19.68 40.27 -1.77
C SER A 50 -18.48 39.40 -1.35
N PHE A 51 -17.33 39.64 -1.97
CA PHE A 51 -16.02 39.14 -1.54
C PHE A 51 -15.04 40.30 -1.34
N THR A 52 -13.87 40.03 -0.76
CA THR A 52 -12.78 41.02 -0.62
C THR A 52 -11.63 40.74 -1.60
N THR A 53 -10.95 41.78 -2.07
CA THR A 53 -9.72 41.70 -2.87
C THR A 53 -8.46 41.97 -2.05
N ALA A 54 -8.59 42.02 -0.72
CA ALA A 54 -7.46 42.09 0.21
C ALA A 54 -7.67 41.08 1.33
N ILE A 55 -6.59 40.37 1.69
CA ILE A 55 -6.57 39.48 2.87
C ILE A 55 -6.92 40.34 4.11
N PRO A 56 -7.96 39.98 4.89
CA PRO A 56 -8.34 40.76 6.04
C PRO A 56 -7.24 40.80 7.10
N ALA A 57 -7.12 41.92 7.82
CA ALA A 57 -6.10 42.09 8.85
C ALA A 57 -6.17 40.97 9.90
N GLY A 58 -5.05 40.41 10.34
CA GLY A 58 -5.06 39.29 11.30
C GLY A 58 -5.20 37.90 10.67
N TYR A 59 -5.44 37.81 9.36
CA TYR A 59 -5.29 36.59 8.55
C TYR A 59 -4.06 36.66 7.62
N ASP A 60 -3.05 37.47 7.96
CA ASP A 60 -1.80 37.60 7.19
C ASP A 60 -1.04 36.27 7.00
N TYR A 61 -1.44 35.20 7.72
CA TYR A 61 -0.98 33.83 7.50
C TYR A 61 -2.09 32.84 7.92
N PRO A 62 -2.39 31.81 7.11
CA PRO A 62 -1.79 31.47 5.81
C PRO A 62 -2.25 32.40 4.67
N SER A 63 -1.40 32.55 3.65
CA SER A 63 -1.67 33.29 2.41
C SER A 63 -1.57 32.36 1.20
N PRO A 64 -2.26 32.66 0.09
CA PRO A 64 -2.17 31.86 -1.13
C PRO A 64 -0.72 31.75 -1.68
N PRO A 65 -0.37 30.61 -2.30
CA PRO A 65 0.93 30.45 -2.94
C PRO A 65 0.99 31.29 -4.22
N THR A 66 2.20 31.66 -4.65
CA THR A 66 2.42 32.41 -5.88
C THR A 66 2.93 31.48 -6.98
N PRO A 67 2.33 31.45 -8.19
CA PRO A 67 2.84 30.68 -9.32
C PRO A 67 4.06 31.40 -9.92
N GLU A 68 5.27 31.04 -9.49
CA GLU A 68 6.52 31.73 -9.88
C GLU A 68 7.11 31.21 -11.20
N TYR A 69 6.79 29.97 -11.57
CA TYR A 69 7.45 29.21 -12.63
C TYR A 69 6.61 29.10 -13.90
N VAL A 70 6.30 30.28 -14.45
CA VAL A 70 5.58 30.42 -15.73
C VAL A 70 6.40 31.23 -16.73
N THR A 71 6.12 31.05 -18.02
CA THR A 71 6.68 31.89 -19.10
C THR A 71 5.82 33.13 -19.35
N GLU A 72 6.27 33.99 -20.27
CA GLU A 72 5.49 35.14 -20.74
C GLU A 72 4.22 34.79 -21.53
N ASN A 73 4.05 33.52 -21.93
CA ASN A 73 2.89 33.04 -22.69
C ASN A 73 1.71 32.66 -21.77
N VAL A 74 1.96 32.56 -20.47
CA VAL A 74 0.99 32.14 -19.47
C VAL A 74 0.45 33.36 -18.73
N SER A 75 -0.87 33.41 -18.61
CA SER A 75 -1.57 34.40 -17.80
C SER A 75 -2.66 33.72 -16.98
N PRO A 76 -3.02 34.27 -15.79
CA PRO A 76 -4.10 33.71 -15.01
C PRO A 76 -5.44 33.72 -15.79
N PRO A 77 -6.45 32.94 -15.34
CA PRO A 77 -6.40 32.06 -14.18
C PRO A 77 -5.49 30.85 -14.38
N ILE A 78 -4.76 30.48 -13.32
CA ILE A 78 -3.76 29.43 -13.35
C ILE A 78 -4.42 28.12 -12.87
N PRO A 79 -4.35 27.03 -13.67
CA PRO A 79 -4.81 25.72 -13.20
C PRO A 79 -3.94 25.23 -12.04
N THR A 80 -4.59 24.56 -11.10
CA THR A 80 -4.00 23.98 -9.89
C THR A 80 -4.66 22.62 -9.69
N ASN A 81 -4.24 21.83 -8.70
CA ASN A 81 -4.90 20.54 -8.42
C ASN A 81 -4.84 19.57 -9.61
N ASP A 82 -3.71 19.55 -10.30
CA ASP A 82 -3.52 18.73 -11.49
C ASP A 82 -2.24 17.88 -11.37
N TRP A 83 -2.09 16.86 -12.19
CA TRP A 83 -0.96 15.91 -12.19
C TRP A 83 0.40 16.54 -12.48
N TRP A 84 0.39 17.78 -12.98
CA TRP A 84 1.57 18.56 -13.34
C TRP A 84 1.69 19.88 -12.57
N SER A 85 0.76 20.20 -11.66
CA SER A 85 0.71 21.50 -10.96
C SER A 85 1.98 21.84 -10.18
N GLY A 86 2.80 20.84 -9.81
CA GLY A 86 4.10 21.05 -9.17
C GLY A 86 5.06 21.93 -9.98
N LEU A 87 4.91 21.96 -11.30
CA LEU A 87 5.70 22.81 -12.21
C LEU A 87 5.50 24.31 -11.94
N LEU A 88 4.41 24.72 -11.30
CA LEU A 88 4.08 26.13 -11.05
C LEU A 88 4.76 26.68 -9.78
N PHE A 89 5.14 25.79 -8.86
CA PHE A 89 5.47 26.14 -7.47
C PHE A 89 6.87 25.69 -7.01
N GLY A 90 7.62 24.96 -7.85
CA GLY A 90 9.01 24.56 -7.58
C GLY A 90 9.97 24.94 -8.71
N THR A 91 11.27 25.13 -8.39
CA THR A 91 12.32 25.54 -9.35
C THR A 91 12.31 24.75 -10.64
N PHE A 92 12.10 23.44 -10.54
CA PHE A 92 11.82 22.59 -11.68
C PHE A 92 10.41 22.01 -11.55
N SER A 93 10.14 21.37 -10.43
CA SER A 93 8.81 20.99 -9.98
C SER A 93 8.86 20.74 -8.46
N SER A 94 7.74 20.89 -7.75
CA SER A 94 7.62 20.47 -6.35
C SER A 94 7.24 18.98 -6.16
N GLY A 95 7.11 18.23 -7.26
CA GLY A 95 6.93 16.77 -7.31
C GLY A 95 7.01 16.27 -8.76
N PRO A 96 7.11 14.97 -9.03
CA PRO A 96 7.18 14.46 -10.39
C PRO A 96 5.89 14.73 -11.15
N VAL A 97 6.02 14.82 -12.47
CA VAL A 97 4.93 15.01 -13.43
C VAL A 97 4.54 13.63 -13.97
N ILE A 98 3.42 13.11 -13.47
CA ILE A 98 2.99 11.72 -13.70
C ILE A 98 1.95 11.69 -14.83
N GLY A 99 2.43 11.50 -16.06
CA GLY A 99 1.57 11.49 -17.26
C GLY A 99 0.92 10.14 -17.55
N LEU A 100 1.58 9.03 -17.22
CA LEU A 100 1.27 7.65 -17.60
C LEU A 100 1.11 7.45 -19.14
N PRO A 101 1.75 6.43 -19.73
CA PRO A 101 2.44 5.31 -19.09
C PRO A 101 3.80 5.68 -18.46
N TYR A 102 4.36 6.85 -18.76
CA TYR A 102 5.64 7.27 -18.18
C TYR A 102 5.48 8.33 -17.09
N TYR A 103 6.54 8.46 -16.31
CA TYR A 103 6.74 9.46 -15.28
C TYR A 103 7.84 10.40 -15.77
N SER A 104 7.75 11.67 -15.40
CA SER A 104 8.78 12.65 -15.76
C SER A 104 9.17 13.54 -14.59
N ASP A 105 10.44 13.91 -14.54
CA ASP A 105 10.99 14.79 -13.52
C ASP A 105 11.95 15.82 -14.16
N PRO A 106 11.60 17.11 -14.19
CA PRO A 106 12.49 18.14 -14.69
C PRO A 106 13.61 18.43 -13.68
N GLY A 107 14.82 18.65 -14.17
CA GLY A 107 15.98 18.98 -13.36
C GLY A 107 17.06 19.74 -14.12
N GLU A 108 18.20 19.96 -13.46
CA GLU A 108 19.32 20.74 -14.01
C GLU A 108 19.85 20.14 -15.33
N ASN A 109 19.78 18.83 -15.51
CA ASN A 109 20.28 18.15 -16.72
C ASN A 109 19.27 18.09 -17.88
N GLY A 110 18.01 18.43 -17.64
CA GLY A 110 16.92 18.30 -18.60
C GLY A 110 15.66 17.69 -18.00
N LEU A 111 14.83 17.08 -18.83
CA LEU A 111 13.63 16.35 -18.38
C LEU A 111 13.90 14.85 -18.40
N THR A 112 13.95 14.24 -17.22
CA THR A 112 14.06 12.79 -17.06
C THR A 112 12.72 12.13 -17.36
N ILE A 113 12.73 11.01 -18.07
CA ILE A 113 11.57 10.18 -18.38
C ILE A 113 11.89 8.72 -18.00
N LYS A 114 10.99 8.09 -17.26
CA LYS A 114 11.05 6.66 -16.90
C LYS A 114 9.68 6.02 -17.07
N HIS A 115 9.63 4.74 -17.44
CA HIS A 115 8.41 3.96 -17.49
C HIS A 115 8.53 2.73 -16.57
N PRO A 116 8.27 2.89 -15.27
CA PRO A 116 8.22 1.75 -14.37
C PRO A 116 7.14 0.76 -14.84
N THR A 117 7.46 -0.53 -14.76
CA THR A 117 6.57 -1.64 -15.18
C THR A 117 6.21 -2.57 -14.03
N ALA A 118 6.44 -2.14 -12.80
CA ALA A 118 6.23 -2.91 -11.58
C ALA A 118 6.05 -1.99 -10.36
N TRP A 119 5.54 -2.56 -9.29
CA TRP A 119 5.44 -1.93 -7.98
C TRP A 119 6.79 -1.84 -7.27
N ALA A 120 6.98 -0.79 -6.46
CA ALA A 120 8.16 -0.58 -5.64
C ALA A 120 8.14 -1.52 -4.42
N GLY A 121 8.80 -2.67 -4.55
CA GLY A 121 8.79 -3.72 -3.52
C GLY A 121 7.56 -4.61 -3.58
N ASP A 122 7.40 -5.47 -2.57
CA ASP A 122 6.30 -6.43 -2.48
C ASP A 122 5.04 -5.73 -1.95
N PRO A 123 3.92 -5.66 -2.72
CA PRO A 123 2.66 -5.11 -2.24
C PRO A 123 2.12 -5.84 -1.01
N ALA A 124 2.38 -7.15 -0.87
CA ALA A 124 1.91 -7.92 0.28
C ALA A 124 2.47 -7.42 1.62
N GLU A 125 3.62 -6.74 1.61
CA GLU A 125 4.33 -6.29 2.81
C GLU A 125 4.16 -4.78 3.11
N GLN A 126 3.28 -4.05 2.41
CA GLN A 126 3.26 -2.57 2.45
C GLN A 126 1.85 -1.95 2.56
N ASP A 127 1.72 -0.86 3.32
CA ASP A 127 0.50 -0.01 3.38
C ASP A 127 0.40 0.99 2.23
N THR A 128 1.54 1.34 1.66
CA THR A 128 1.69 2.30 0.57
C THR A 128 2.40 1.57 -0.54
N ILE A 129 1.83 1.60 -1.73
CA ILE A 129 2.46 1.01 -2.90
C ILE A 129 2.46 2.03 -4.04
N VAL A 130 3.61 2.17 -4.70
CA VAL A 130 3.79 3.08 -5.83
C VAL A 130 4.60 2.38 -6.91
N ALA A 131 4.52 2.87 -8.15
CA ALA A 131 5.34 2.34 -9.21
C ALA A 131 6.85 2.52 -8.91
N ASP A 132 7.67 1.55 -9.32
CA ASP A 132 9.10 1.45 -8.98
C ASP A 132 9.99 2.45 -9.74
N TRP A 133 9.84 3.73 -9.43
CA TRP A 133 10.63 4.80 -10.05
C TRP A 133 12.13 4.67 -9.75
N ASP A 134 12.50 4.37 -8.51
CA ASP A 134 13.89 4.41 -8.02
C ASP A 134 14.79 3.34 -8.66
N ASN A 135 14.22 2.19 -9.07
CA ASN A 135 14.98 1.12 -9.73
C ASN A 135 14.85 1.11 -11.25
N THR A 136 14.11 2.06 -11.82
CA THR A 136 13.86 2.13 -13.26
C THR A 136 14.92 3.03 -13.94
N PRO A 137 15.67 2.53 -14.95
CA PRO A 137 16.56 3.38 -15.74
C PRO A 137 15.76 4.35 -16.63
N GLY A 138 16.41 5.34 -17.24
CA GLY A 138 15.68 6.44 -17.88
C GLY A 138 16.31 7.02 -19.12
N LEU A 139 15.68 8.09 -19.60
CA LEU A 139 16.17 8.95 -20.66
C LEU A 139 15.95 10.41 -20.26
N VAL A 140 17.00 11.22 -20.33
CA VAL A 140 16.95 12.67 -20.12
C VAL A 140 16.92 13.38 -21.45
N VAL A 141 15.92 14.24 -21.66
CA VAL A 141 15.85 15.16 -22.80
C VAL A 141 16.50 16.49 -22.41
N GLY A 142 17.65 16.80 -23.01
CA GLY A 142 18.45 17.99 -22.70
C GLY A 142 18.88 18.78 -23.94
N HIS A 143 19.88 19.65 -23.75
CA HIS A 143 20.38 20.54 -24.79
C HIS A 143 21.91 20.67 -24.72
N GLN A 144 22.62 20.25 -25.78
CA GLN A 144 24.09 20.07 -25.78
C GLN A 144 24.91 21.32 -25.40
N ARG A 145 24.33 22.53 -25.48
CA ARG A 145 25.03 23.79 -25.13
C ARG A 145 24.67 24.34 -23.76
N VAL A 146 23.81 23.66 -23.02
CA VAL A 146 23.39 24.04 -21.67
C VAL A 146 23.96 22.98 -20.73
N ASP A 147 24.92 23.38 -19.90
CA ASP A 147 25.53 22.45 -18.94
C ASP A 147 24.55 22.14 -17.79
N GLU A 148 23.83 23.15 -17.30
CA GLU A 148 22.80 23.05 -16.26
C GLU A 148 21.67 24.07 -16.58
N PHE A 149 20.41 23.63 -16.60
CA PHE A 149 19.24 24.49 -16.67
C PHE A 149 19.01 25.21 -15.33
N GLU A 150 18.53 26.45 -15.36
CA GLU A 150 18.28 27.23 -14.15
C GLU A 150 16.94 26.90 -13.48
N ASP A 151 15.94 26.54 -14.28
CA ASP A 151 14.56 26.28 -13.87
C ASP A 151 13.79 25.51 -14.96
N ALA A 152 12.58 25.04 -14.61
CA ALA A 152 11.54 24.67 -15.56
C ALA A 152 10.33 25.60 -15.39
N ARG A 153 9.61 25.86 -16.48
CA ARG A 153 8.49 26.81 -16.49
C ARG A 153 7.34 26.28 -17.32
N VAL A 154 6.11 26.45 -16.85
CA VAL A 154 4.91 26.18 -17.66
C VAL A 154 4.84 27.20 -18.80
N ASN A 155 4.78 26.72 -20.04
CA ASN A 155 4.72 27.53 -21.25
C ASN A 155 3.32 27.55 -21.88
N ASP A 156 2.60 26.44 -21.81
CA ASP A 156 1.24 26.27 -22.35
C ASP A 156 0.56 25.06 -21.71
N TRP A 157 -0.77 24.94 -21.83
CA TRP A 157 -1.52 23.76 -21.42
C TRP A 157 -2.84 23.63 -22.19
N GLY A 158 -3.39 22.41 -22.17
CA GLY A 158 -4.78 22.13 -22.53
C GLY A 158 -5.44 21.39 -21.38
N ASP A 159 -6.45 20.59 -21.69
CA ASP A 159 -7.19 19.88 -20.65
C ASP A 159 -6.41 18.78 -19.94
N TRP A 160 -5.56 18.09 -20.68
CA TRP A 160 -4.72 17.02 -20.14
C TRP A 160 -3.34 17.00 -20.77
N HIS A 161 -2.90 18.11 -21.36
CA HIS A 161 -1.52 18.30 -21.80
C HIS A 161 -0.90 19.53 -21.15
N VAL A 162 0.41 19.47 -20.92
CA VAL A 162 1.22 20.59 -20.44
C VAL A 162 2.47 20.72 -21.31
N GLN A 163 2.85 21.96 -21.61
CA GLN A 163 4.12 22.27 -22.23
C GLN A 163 5.07 22.91 -21.22
N THR A 164 6.20 22.26 -20.97
CA THR A 164 7.23 22.70 -20.03
C THR A 164 8.45 23.24 -20.78
N ARG A 165 8.87 24.46 -20.46
CA ARG A 165 10.13 25.05 -20.93
C ARG A 165 11.24 24.79 -19.92
N LEU A 166 12.33 24.17 -20.34
CA LEU A 166 13.57 24.04 -19.59
C LEU A 166 14.48 25.24 -19.88
N GLY A 167 14.76 26.04 -18.84
CA GLY A 167 15.67 27.18 -18.85
C GLY A 167 15.03 28.54 -19.19
N ALA A 168 15.39 29.56 -18.41
CA ALA A 168 14.93 30.94 -18.56
C ALA A 168 15.65 31.77 -19.65
N THR A 169 16.74 31.28 -20.27
CA THR A 169 17.52 32.11 -21.19
C THR A 169 16.88 32.23 -22.58
N ALA A 170 16.62 33.47 -23.00
CA ALA A 170 15.90 33.83 -24.22
C ALA A 170 16.53 33.41 -25.57
N ASN A 171 17.53 32.51 -25.61
CA ASN A 171 18.08 31.99 -26.87
C ASN A 171 18.46 30.51 -26.88
N MET A 172 18.41 29.79 -25.74
CA MET A 172 18.71 28.35 -25.66
C MET A 172 17.80 27.71 -24.62
N TRP A 173 16.87 26.87 -25.06
CA TRP A 173 15.92 26.18 -24.20
C TRP A 173 15.37 24.93 -24.90
N VAL A 174 14.67 24.10 -24.13
CA VAL A 174 13.90 22.97 -24.66
C VAL A 174 12.45 23.15 -24.21
N ASP A 175 11.52 23.21 -25.16
CA ASP A 175 10.09 23.15 -24.86
C ASP A 175 9.63 21.70 -25.03
N VAL A 176 8.96 21.15 -24.04
CA VAL A 176 8.53 19.76 -24.02
C VAL A 176 7.03 19.67 -23.78
N THR A 177 6.28 19.13 -24.72
CA THR A 177 4.86 18.83 -24.56
C THR A 177 4.65 17.39 -24.11
N GLN A 178 3.89 17.25 -23.03
CA GLN A 178 3.48 15.98 -22.44
C GLN A 178 1.95 15.96 -22.34
N ALA A 179 1.32 14.83 -22.64
CA ALA A 179 -0.12 14.65 -22.46
C ALA A 179 -0.38 13.39 -21.63
N ARG A 180 -1.32 13.48 -20.68
CA ARG A 180 -1.76 12.34 -19.88
C ARG A 180 -2.27 11.23 -20.80
N GLY A 181 -1.83 10.00 -20.60
CA GLY A 181 -2.12 8.87 -21.50
C GLY A 181 -1.36 8.87 -22.83
N SER A 182 -0.46 9.83 -23.10
CA SER A 182 0.36 9.78 -24.32
C SER A 182 1.61 8.92 -24.08
N PRO A 183 1.93 7.95 -24.95
CA PRO A 183 3.23 7.28 -24.91
C PRO A 183 4.35 8.14 -25.55
N PHE A 184 4.00 9.30 -26.12
CA PHE A 184 4.92 10.25 -26.75
C PHE A 184 5.19 11.46 -25.86
N LEU A 185 6.43 11.94 -25.96
CA LEU A 185 6.91 13.23 -25.49
C LEU A 185 7.47 14.01 -26.69
N PHE A 186 6.99 15.25 -26.88
CA PHE A 186 7.35 16.07 -28.03
C PHE A 186 8.28 17.20 -27.59
N ALA A 187 9.51 17.24 -28.09
CA ALA A 187 10.51 18.23 -27.69
C ALA A 187 10.89 19.18 -28.83
N GLU A 188 11.04 20.46 -28.53
CA GLU A 188 11.59 21.49 -29.40
C GLU A 188 12.87 22.08 -28.80
N CYS A 189 14.02 21.78 -29.41
CA CYS A 189 15.32 22.26 -28.97
C CYS A 189 15.70 23.54 -29.70
N ILE A 190 15.68 24.67 -28.99
CA ILE A 190 15.94 25.99 -29.56
C ILE A 190 17.38 26.43 -29.28
N GLY A 191 18.07 26.97 -30.28
CA GLY A 191 19.37 27.63 -30.09
C GLY A 191 20.60 26.71 -30.13
N GLY A 192 20.42 25.41 -30.33
CA GLY A 192 21.52 24.44 -30.40
C GLY A 192 21.06 23.00 -30.66
N PRO A 193 22.02 22.06 -30.68
CA PRO A 193 21.75 20.63 -30.87
C PRO A 193 21.00 20.04 -29.67
N ALA A 194 20.16 19.04 -29.95
CA ALA A 194 19.57 18.19 -28.92
C ALA A 194 20.63 17.26 -28.31
N GLU A 195 20.46 16.97 -27.04
CA GLU A 195 21.20 15.94 -26.32
C GLU A 195 20.21 15.04 -25.59
N LEU A 196 20.32 13.73 -25.78
CA LEU A 196 19.56 12.72 -25.06
C LEU A 196 20.55 11.88 -24.27
N THR A 197 20.32 11.72 -22.97
CA THR A 197 21.19 10.93 -22.10
C THR A 197 20.41 9.77 -21.52
N LEU A 198 20.79 8.54 -21.86
CA LEU A 198 20.28 7.32 -21.23
C LEU A 198 20.90 7.22 -19.84
N THR A 199 20.07 7.03 -18.82
CA THR A 199 20.47 6.99 -17.42
C THR A 199 20.24 5.61 -16.82
N ASP A 200 21.10 5.25 -15.86
CA ASP A 200 20.81 4.12 -14.98
C ASP A 200 19.73 4.49 -13.94
N ALA A 201 19.39 3.55 -13.07
CA ALA A 201 18.36 3.73 -12.05
C ALA A 201 18.68 4.89 -11.07
N ALA A 202 19.96 5.21 -10.86
CA ALA A 202 20.41 6.29 -9.99
C ALA A 202 20.42 7.66 -10.69
N ASP A 203 19.83 7.76 -11.89
CA ASP A 203 19.79 8.95 -12.74
C ASP A 203 21.18 9.45 -13.19
N GLU A 204 22.19 8.58 -13.13
CA GLU A 204 23.52 8.84 -13.68
C GLU A 204 23.61 8.33 -15.12
N PRO A 205 24.49 8.91 -15.98
CA PRO A 205 24.68 8.39 -17.33
C PRO A 205 25.03 6.90 -17.32
N ALA A 206 24.23 6.09 -18.03
CA ALA A 206 24.41 4.64 -18.06
C ALA A 206 25.81 4.25 -18.59
N GLN A 207 26.30 3.09 -18.19
CA GLN A 207 27.54 2.58 -18.77
C GLN A 207 27.30 2.16 -20.22
N ASP A 208 28.29 2.31 -21.10
CA ASP A 208 28.17 1.96 -22.52
C ASP A 208 27.73 0.49 -22.70
N GLU A 209 28.12 -0.40 -21.79
CA GLU A 209 27.70 -1.81 -21.80
C GLU A 209 26.21 -2.04 -21.50
N GLN A 210 25.55 -1.09 -20.85
CA GLN A 210 24.11 -1.12 -20.56
C GLN A 210 23.27 -0.55 -21.71
N VAL A 211 23.90 0.04 -22.73
CA VAL A 211 23.19 0.73 -23.81
C VAL A 211 23.25 -0.10 -25.09
N SER A 212 22.08 -0.32 -25.70
CA SER A 212 22.00 -0.94 -27.02
C SER A 212 21.08 -0.19 -27.98
N VAL A 213 21.40 -0.26 -29.27
CA VAL A 213 20.58 0.30 -30.35
C VAL A 213 19.96 -0.88 -31.10
N PHE A 214 18.70 -1.19 -30.83
CA PHE A 214 17.99 -2.31 -31.47
C PHE A 214 17.51 -1.97 -32.88
N ALA A 215 17.38 -0.68 -33.20
CA ALA A 215 17.08 -0.20 -34.55
C ALA A 215 17.81 1.12 -34.86
N ASP A 216 18.52 1.16 -35.98
CA ASP A 216 19.11 2.39 -36.56
C ASP A 216 18.57 2.55 -37.99
N GLN A 217 17.63 3.48 -38.15
CA GLN A 217 17.02 3.81 -39.44
C GLN A 217 17.46 5.20 -39.94
N GLY A 218 18.59 5.71 -39.43
CA GLY A 218 19.09 7.05 -39.75
C GLY A 218 18.58 8.11 -38.79
N ASN A 219 17.45 8.75 -39.11
CA ASN A 219 16.83 9.77 -38.26
C ASN A 219 15.92 9.18 -37.17
N VAL A 220 15.51 7.93 -37.32
CA VAL A 220 14.73 7.18 -36.34
C VAL A 220 15.62 6.12 -35.67
N LEU A 221 15.61 6.10 -34.34
CA LEU A 221 16.36 5.16 -33.52
C LEU A 221 15.42 4.40 -32.58
N GLY A 222 15.74 3.14 -32.34
CA GLY A 222 15.23 2.36 -31.21
C GLY A 222 16.39 2.04 -30.28
N VAL A 223 16.31 2.47 -29.03
CA VAL A 223 17.36 2.30 -28.03
C VAL A 223 16.84 1.58 -26.78
N THR A 224 17.72 0.85 -26.13
CA THR A 224 17.47 0.19 -24.85
C THR A 224 18.54 0.63 -23.85
N VAL A 225 18.12 0.87 -22.61
CA VAL A 225 19.00 0.93 -21.45
C VAL A 225 18.67 -0.26 -20.53
N GLU A 226 19.67 -1.09 -20.26
CA GLU A 226 19.58 -2.27 -19.41
C GLU A 226 19.78 -1.86 -17.94
N GLY A 227 18.77 -2.15 -17.11
CA GLY A 227 18.81 -1.94 -15.66
C GLY A 227 19.12 -3.24 -14.90
N GLU A 228 19.33 -3.14 -13.59
CA GLU A 228 19.48 -4.34 -12.74
C GLU A 228 18.17 -5.13 -12.64
N HIS A 229 17.05 -4.41 -12.59
CA HIS A 229 15.70 -4.98 -12.42
C HIS A 229 14.88 -4.97 -13.71
N TYR A 230 14.96 -3.88 -14.48
CA TYR A 230 14.13 -3.67 -15.68
C TYR A 230 14.94 -3.05 -16.81
N ASP A 231 14.70 -3.53 -18.03
CA ASP A 231 15.16 -2.87 -19.25
C ASP A 231 14.14 -1.80 -19.66
N GLN A 232 14.61 -0.70 -20.24
CA GLN A 232 13.74 0.36 -20.74
C GLN A 232 14.01 0.61 -22.21
N HIS A 233 12.94 0.74 -23.00
CA HIS A 233 13.01 0.86 -24.45
C HIS A 233 12.42 2.18 -24.91
N PHE A 234 13.16 2.89 -25.77
CA PHE A 234 12.75 4.18 -26.30
C PHE A 234 12.80 4.21 -27.82
N GLY A 235 11.79 4.80 -28.43
CA GLY A 235 11.80 5.25 -29.82
C GLY A 235 12.16 6.72 -29.90
N ILE A 236 13.11 7.08 -30.77
CA ILE A 236 13.54 8.47 -30.97
C ILE A 236 13.32 8.84 -32.44
N PHE A 237 12.50 9.86 -32.68
CA PHE A 237 12.08 10.28 -34.01
C PHE A 237 12.52 11.72 -34.27
N ALA A 238 13.53 11.89 -35.12
CA ALA A 238 14.03 13.21 -35.51
C ALA A 238 13.69 13.53 -36.97
N PRO A 239 13.88 14.79 -37.43
CA PRO A 239 13.66 15.17 -38.82
C PRO A 239 14.51 14.30 -39.75
N SER A 240 14.01 14.04 -40.97
CA SER A 240 14.65 13.19 -41.99
C SER A 240 16.06 13.63 -42.40
N SER A 241 16.43 14.88 -42.10
CA SER A 241 17.76 15.45 -42.33
C SER A 241 18.71 15.34 -41.13
N ALA A 242 18.23 14.87 -39.99
CA ALA A 242 18.99 14.71 -38.77
C ALA A 242 19.99 13.55 -38.87
N SER A 243 21.04 13.63 -38.06
CA SER A 243 22.04 12.59 -37.91
C SER A 243 22.50 12.54 -36.45
N TRP A 244 22.76 11.34 -35.95
CA TRP A 244 23.12 11.10 -34.56
C TRP A 244 24.61 10.84 -34.38
N GLU A 245 25.18 11.42 -33.32
CA GLU A 245 26.48 11.06 -32.76
C GLU A 245 26.28 10.37 -31.40
N GLY A 246 27.21 9.48 -31.02
CA GLY A 246 27.15 8.78 -29.73
C GLY A 246 26.38 7.45 -29.72
N LEU A 247 26.03 6.89 -30.89
CA LEU A 247 25.32 5.60 -30.98
C LEU A 247 26.07 4.49 -30.21
N GLY A 248 25.35 3.79 -29.33
CA GLY A 248 25.90 2.75 -28.46
C GLY A 248 26.65 3.27 -27.24
N THR A 249 26.44 4.54 -26.87
CA THR A 249 26.92 5.15 -25.62
C THR A 249 25.73 5.80 -24.91
N ALA A 250 25.87 6.17 -23.64
CA ALA A 250 24.78 6.82 -22.90
C ALA A 250 24.32 8.16 -23.47
N THR A 251 25.19 8.90 -24.17
CA THR A 251 24.84 10.24 -24.67
C THR A 251 24.69 10.26 -26.18
N LEU A 252 23.50 10.59 -26.66
CA LEU A 252 23.17 10.79 -28.06
C LEU A 252 23.04 12.29 -28.34
N THR A 253 23.69 12.78 -29.41
CA THR A 253 23.55 14.19 -29.81
C THR A 253 23.14 14.31 -31.27
N SER A 254 22.27 15.27 -31.55
CA SER A 254 21.79 15.55 -32.90
C SER A 254 21.66 17.04 -33.15
N GLY A 255 22.23 17.49 -34.26
CA GLY A 255 22.00 18.85 -34.73
C GLY A 255 20.60 19.09 -35.30
N LEU A 256 19.74 18.07 -35.34
CA LEU A 256 18.35 18.06 -35.88
C LEU A 256 18.21 18.49 -37.35
N GLY A 257 19.33 18.70 -38.05
CA GLY A 257 19.37 19.01 -39.47
C GLY A 257 18.73 20.37 -39.78
N ASP A 258 17.69 20.36 -40.61
CA ASP A 258 16.93 21.54 -41.00
C ASP A 258 15.76 21.87 -40.03
N GLY A 259 15.50 21.03 -39.02
CA GLY A 259 14.44 21.19 -38.02
C GLY A 259 14.96 21.49 -36.61
N THR A 260 14.04 21.65 -35.66
CA THR A 260 14.32 21.91 -34.23
C THR A 260 13.61 20.96 -33.29
N SER A 261 12.74 20.10 -33.80
CA SER A 261 11.90 19.23 -32.99
C SER A 261 12.33 17.77 -33.08
N LEU A 262 12.06 17.00 -32.03
CA LEU A 262 12.15 15.54 -31.99
C LEU A 262 11.03 14.98 -31.11
N THR A 263 10.74 13.69 -31.28
CA THR A 263 9.80 12.95 -30.43
C THR A 263 10.51 11.80 -29.76
N VAL A 264 10.24 11.61 -28.46
CA VAL A 264 10.62 10.41 -27.71
C VAL A 264 9.35 9.62 -27.44
N ALA A 265 9.39 8.30 -27.62
CA ALA A 265 8.33 7.38 -27.21
C ALA A 265 8.89 6.36 -26.21
N VAL A 266 8.12 6.07 -25.16
CA VAL A 266 8.35 4.87 -24.34
C VAL A 266 7.71 3.66 -25.01
N LEU A 267 8.49 2.60 -25.22
CA LEU A 267 8.04 1.39 -25.89
C LEU A 267 7.94 0.25 -24.88
N PRO A 268 6.85 -0.54 -24.88
CA PRO A 268 6.72 -1.70 -23.99
C PRO A 268 7.70 -2.83 -24.34
N GLU A 269 8.27 -2.85 -25.54
CA GLU A 269 9.25 -3.86 -25.97
C GLU A 269 10.23 -3.30 -27.02
N ALA A 270 11.44 -3.88 -27.07
CA ALA A 270 12.44 -3.61 -28.11
C ALA A 270 12.08 -4.30 -29.44
N SER A 271 11.14 -3.72 -30.18
CA SER A 271 10.63 -4.27 -31.45
C SER A 271 10.73 -3.25 -32.59
N THR A 272 11.36 -3.66 -33.71
CA THR A 272 11.43 -2.82 -34.91
C THR A 272 10.07 -2.62 -35.58
N ASP A 273 9.19 -3.62 -35.49
CA ASP A 273 7.83 -3.53 -36.03
C ASP A 273 7.01 -2.54 -35.18
N LEU A 274 7.12 -2.61 -33.85
CA LEU A 274 6.48 -1.66 -32.94
C LEU A 274 7.00 -0.24 -33.15
N LEU A 275 8.32 -0.06 -33.26
CA LEU A 275 8.93 1.24 -33.57
C LEU A 275 8.37 1.83 -34.87
N SER A 276 8.13 1.01 -35.89
CA SER A 276 7.54 1.45 -37.16
C SER A 276 6.08 1.88 -36.99
N THR A 277 5.30 1.20 -36.15
CA THR A 277 3.92 1.63 -35.80
C THR A 277 3.93 2.99 -35.11
N PHE A 278 4.87 3.22 -34.18
CA PHE A 278 4.99 4.50 -33.48
C PHE A 278 5.46 5.62 -34.42
N GLU A 279 6.35 5.33 -35.37
CA GLU A 279 6.83 6.30 -36.37
C GLU A 279 5.68 6.92 -37.19
N GLU A 280 4.60 6.17 -37.44
CA GLU A 280 3.44 6.68 -38.21
C GLU A 280 2.82 7.93 -37.57
N TYR A 281 2.87 8.01 -36.22
CA TYR A 281 2.24 9.06 -35.42
C TYR A 281 3.24 10.00 -34.73
N ALA A 282 4.51 9.61 -34.57
CA ALA A 282 5.51 10.36 -33.81
C ALA A 282 5.75 11.80 -34.30
N TYR A 283 5.44 12.09 -35.55
CA TYR A 283 5.61 13.42 -36.16
C TYR A 283 4.37 14.31 -36.07
N ASN A 284 3.28 13.83 -35.46
CA ASN A 284 2.08 14.61 -35.18
C ASN A 284 2.12 15.13 -33.74
N HIS A 285 2.80 16.25 -33.54
CA HIS A 285 3.02 16.80 -32.21
C HIS A 285 1.70 17.27 -31.61
N VAL A 286 1.31 16.77 -30.43
CA VAL A 286 0.13 17.28 -29.73
C VAL A 286 0.39 18.73 -29.32
N VAL A 287 -0.53 19.63 -29.67
CA VAL A 287 -0.49 21.06 -29.35
C VAL A 287 -1.78 21.54 -28.68
N GLY A 288 -2.78 20.67 -28.57
CA GLY A 288 -4.06 20.98 -27.93
C GLY A 288 -4.78 19.71 -27.51
N THR A 289 -5.45 19.78 -26.36
CA THR A 289 -6.33 18.72 -25.86
C THR A 289 -7.63 19.34 -25.38
N THR A 290 -8.75 18.75 -25.76
CA THR A 290 -10.09 19.28 -25.44
C THR A 290 -11.06 18.15 -25.18
N ILE A 291 -11.74 18.22 -24.05
CA ILE A 291 -12.83 17.36 -23.65
C ILE A 291 -14.15 18.07 -23.93
N ASP A 292 -15.10 17.31 -24.46
CA ASP A 292 -16.50 17.69 -24.62
C ASP A 292 -17.38 16.59 -24.03
N TRP A 293 -18.51 16.96 -23.43
CA TRP A 293 -19.47 15.99 -22.91
C TRP A 293 -20.90 16.31 -23.36
N GLU A 294 -21.73 15.27 -23.39
CA GLU A 294 -23.16 15.36 -23.67
C GLU A 294 -23.92 14.42 -22.71
N TYR A 295 -24.91 14.95 -21.99
CA TYR A 295 -25.88 14.14 -21.25
C TYR A 295 -27.08 13.83 -22.13
N VAL A 296 -27.24 12.57 -22.50
CA VAL A 296 -28.27 12.06 -23.40
C VAL A 296 -29.32 11.34 -22.57
N GLN A 297 -30.42 12.04 -22.26
CA GLN A 297 -31.53 11.47 -21.50
C GLN A 297 -32.27 10.37 -22.26
N THR A 298 -32.47 10.56 -23.57
CA THR A 298 -33.22 9.63 -24.44
C THR A 298 -32.52 9.38 -25.77
N ASP A 299 -32.71 8.19 -26.34
CA ASP A 299 -32.24 7.85 -27.69
C ASP A 299 -33.04 8.56 -28.80
N ASP A 300 -32.68 8.32 -30.06
CA ASP A 300 -33.36 8.89 -31.24
C ASP A 300 -34.84 8.46 -31.37
N GLU A 301 -35.23 7.37 -30.71
CA GLU A 301 -36.61 6.88 -30.64
C GLU A 301 -37.40 7.43 -29.46
N GLY A 302 -36.75 8.15 -28.54
CA GLY A 302 -37.33 8.71 -27.32
C GLY A 302 -37.38 7.75 -26.13
N ASN A 303 -36.63 6.63 -26.17
CA ASN A 303 -36.52 5.74 -25.02
C ASN A 303 -35.46 6.27 -24.04
N PRO A 304 -35.69 6.22 -22.72
CA PRO A 304 -34.71 6.62 -21.72
C PRO A 304 -33.41 5.80 -21.82
N VAL A 305 -32.27 6.50 -21.82
CA VAL A 305 -30.92 5.89 -21.85
C VAL A 305 -29.95 6.50 -20.83
N SER A 306 -30.18 7.74 -20.37
CA SER A 306 -29.38 8.43 -19.34
C SER A 306 -27.87 8.29 -19.53
N GLU A 307 -27.38 8.53 -20.75
CA GLU A 307 -25.99 8.27 -21.14
C GLU A 307 -25.16 9.56 -21.09
N VAL A 308 -23.97 9.50 -20.50
CA VAL A 308 -22.95 10.56 -20.53
C VAL A 308 -21.91 10.18 -21.58
N ARG A 309 -21.93 10.90 -22.70
CA ARG A 309 -20.95 10.73 -23.78
C ARG A 309 -19.82 11.72 -23.60
N THR A 310 -18.60 11.24 -23.47
CA THR A 310 -17.41 12.07 -23.27
C THR A 310 -16.46 11.90 -24.44
N THR A 311 -16.14 12.99 -25.15
CA THR A 311 -15.23 12.98 -26.31
C THR A 311 -13.92 13.66 -25.96
N TYR A 312 -12.84 12.90 -26.09
CA TYR A 312 -11.46 13.34 -25.89
C TYR A 312 -10.83 13.64 -27.24
N SER A 313 -10.56 14.92 -27.55
CA SER A 313 -9.99 15.38 -28.81
C SER A 313 -8.55 15.85 -28.67
N PHE A 314 -7.73 15.52 -29.68
CA PHE A 314 -6.34 15.92 -29.81
C PHE A 314 -6.17 16.85 -31.02
N GLU A 315 -5.65 18.04 -30.79
CA GLU A 315 -5.11 18.90 -31.85
C GLU A 315 -3.63 18.59 -32.05
N THR A 316 -3.24 18.28 -33.29
CA THR A 316 -1.85 17.95 -33.63
C THR A 316 -1.27 18.86 -34.71
N GLU A 317 0.00 19.22 -34.55
CA GLU A 317 0.82 19.86 -35.57
C GLU A 317 1.67 18.81 -36.29
N ALA A 318 1.30 18.52 -37.55
CA ALA A 318 2.05 17.60 -38.39
C ALA A 318 3.40 18.19 -38.84
N LYS A 319 4.50 17.49 -38.53
CA LYS A 319 5.83 17.80 -39.05
C LYS A 319 6.01 17.21 -40.46
N PRO A 320 7.01 17.63 -41.27
CA PRO A 320 7.16 17.22 -42.67
C PRO A 320 7.21 15.70 -42.92
N GLU A 321 7.64 14.95 -41.91
CA GLU A 321 7.77 13.49 -41.91
C GLU A 321 6.46 12.74 -41.60
N SER A 322 5.40 13.43 -41.12
CA SER A 322 4.12 12.79 -40.77
C SER A 322 3.52 11.95 -41.90
N THR A 323 3.08 10.74 -41.57
CA THR A 323 2.46 9.80 -42.53
C THR A 323 1.04 9.37 -42.17
N ALA A 324 0.63 9.50 -40.90
CA ALA A 324 -0.74 9.34 -40.43
C ALA A 324 -1.32 10.67 -39.90
N GLU A 325 -2.62 10.70 -39.60
CA GLU A 325 -3.30 11.78 -38.86
C GLU A 325 -3.56 11.32 -37.42
N GLY A 326 -3.57 12.25 -36.46
CA GLY A 326 -3.83 11.94 -35.05
C GLY A 326 -2.59 11.48 -34.27
N THR A 327 -2.82 10.85 -33.12
CA THR A 327 -1.77 10.38 -32.19
C THR A 327 -2.04 8.92 -31.74
N LEU A 328 -1.10 8.35 -30.99
CA LEU A 328 -1.33 7.20 -30.12
C LEU A 328 -1.72 7.71 -28.73
N THR A 329 -2.72 7.08 -28.11
CA THR A 329 -3.17 7.40 -26.75
C THR A 329 -3.47 6.11 -26.00
N ALA A 330 -2.91 5.95 -24.82
CA ALA A 330 -3.15 4.86 -23.88
C ALA A 330 -4.30 5.26 -22.96
N LEU A 331 -5.41 4.51 -23.03
CA LEU A 331 -6.61 4.73 -22.23
C LEU A 331 -6.48 3.97 -20.90
N PHE A 332 -6.93 4.59 -19.81
CA PHE A 332 -7.08 3.93 -18.50
C PHE A 332 -8.27 2.96 -18.48
N PRO A 333 -8.37 2.04 -17.49
CA PRO A 333 -9.53 1.18 -17.28
C PRO A 333 -10.89 1.88 -17.40
N HIS A 334 -11.10 2.97 -16.65
CA HIS A 334 -12.35 3.73 -16.69
C HIS A 334 -12.69 4.31 -18.07
N GLN A 335 -11.74 4.34 -19.01
CA GLN A 335 -11.95 4.81 -20.37
C GLN A 335 -12.14 3.65 -21.33
N TRP A 336 -11.21 2.68 -21.35
CA TRP A 336 -11.27 1.61 -22.36
C TRP A 336 -12.42 0.65 -22.11
N LYS A 337 -12.88 0.48 -20.86
CA LYS A 337 -14.08 -0.31 -20.52
C LYS A 337 -15.35 0.27 -21.20
N TYR A 338 -15.34 1.57 -21.49
CA TYR A 338 -16.49 2.33 -22.01
C TYR A 338 -16.25 2.95 -23.39
N ALA A 339 -15.13 2.65 -24.04
CA ALA A 339 -14.78 3.14 -25.38
C ALA A 339 -15.05 2.09 -26.47
N GLU A 340 -15.39 2.54 -27.68
CA GLU A 340 -15.59 1.63 -28.81
C GLU A 340 -14.29 0.98 -29.31
N GLU A 341 -14.33 -0.33 -29.59
CA GLU A 341 -13.28 -1.10 -30.29
C GLU A 341 -13.13 -0.69 -31.79
N PRO A 342 -11.99 -0.97 -32.47
CA PRO A 342 -10.84 -1.74 -32.00
C PRO A 342 -9.77 -0.91 -31.29
N PHE A 343 -9.09 -1.53 -30.31
CA PHE A 343 -7.78 -1.07 -29.80
C PHE A 343 -6.62 -1.55 -30.67
N ALA A 344 -5.47 -0.86 -30.57
CA ALA A 344 -4.21 -1.33 -31.11
C ALA A 344 -3.68 -2.52 -30.29
N ASP A 345 -2.88 -3.38 -30.91
CA ASP A 345 -2.24 -4.54 -30.27
C ASP A 345 -1.01 -4.10 -29.45
N VAL A 346 -1.22 -3.14 -28.54
CA VAL A 346 -0.22 -2.52 -27.66
C VAL A 346 -0.90 -2.19 -26.34
N THR A 347 -0.32 -2.62 -25.23
CA THR A 347 -0.76 -2.29 -23.87
C THR A 347 0.41 -1.79 -23.04
N TYR A 348 0.09 -1.06 -21.97
CA TYR A 348 1.06 -0.61 -20.98
C TYR A 348 0.62 -1.05 -19.59
N TRP A 349 1.56 -1.53 -18.79
CA TRP A 349 1.36 -1.61 -17.35
C TRP A 349 1.31 -0.20 -16.77
N SER A 350 0.46 0.01 -15.77
CA SER A 350 0.40 1.27 -15.03
C SER A 350 -0.04 1.02 -13.59
N PRO A 351 0.19 1.96 -12.64
CA PRO A 351 -0.35 1.88 -11.29
C PRO A 351 -1.87 2.13 -11.22
N ARG A 352 -2.57 2.02 -12.35
CA ARG A 352 -4.01 2.19 -12.54
C ARG A 352 -4.58 1.02 -13.33
N GLY A 353 -3.90 -0.11 -13.35
CA GLY A 353 -4.23 -1.25 -14.20
C GLY A 353 -3.66 -1.17 -15.61
N GLU A 354 -4.03 -2.14 -16.44
CA GLU A 354 -3.61 -2.20 -17.85
C GLU A 354 -4.20 -1.02 -18.64
N MET A 355 -3.33 -0.29 -19.35
CA MET A 355 -3.75 0.74 -20.29
C MET A 355 -3.76 0.19 -21.73
N LYS A 356 -4.86 0.43 -22.47
CA LYS A 356 -5.03 -0.01 -23.86
C LYS A 356 -4.82 1.13 -24.85
N VAL A 357 -4.09 0.88 -25.93
CA VAL A 357 -3.74 1.95 -26.89
C VAL A 357 -4.79 2.11 -27.99
N LYS A 358 -5.16 3.35 -28.27
CA LYS A 358 -6.02 3.75 -29.39
C LYS A 358 -5.27 4.71 -30.32
N THR A 359 -5.64 4.68 -31.60
CA THR A 359 -5.12 5.59 -32.64
C THR A 359 -6.20 6.58 -33.05
N GLY A 360 -5.83 7.82 -33.34
CA GLY A 360 -6.75 8.79 -33.95
C GLY A 360 -6.58 10.22 -33.45
N THR A 361 -7.48 11.09 -33.89
CA THR A 361 -7.58 12.49 -33.45
C THR A 361 -8.53 12.66 -32.27
N SER A 362 -9.31 11.63 -31.94
CA SER A 362 -10.22 11.63 -30.80
C SER A 362 -10.67 10.21 -30.44
N PHE A 363 -11.24 10.07 -29.24
CA PHE A 363 -12.05 8.91 -28.85
C PHE A 363 -13.23 9.35 -27.98
N THR A 364 -14.23 8.48 -27.85
CA THR A 364 -15.43 8.74 -27.05
C THR A 364 -15.66 7.59 -26.08
N THR A 365 -16.03 7.93 -24.85
CA THR A 365 -16.57 6.98 -23.86
C THR A 365 -18.06 7.23 -23.66
N ALA A 366 -18.80 6.20 -23.25
CA ALA A 366 -20.22 6.29 -22.93
C ALA A 366 -20.48 5.62 -21.58
N HIS A 367 -20.81 6.42 -20.58
CA HIS A 367 -21.14 5.97 -19.23
C HIS A 367 -22.63 6.15 -18.96
N THR A 368 -23.20 5.35 -18.06
CA THR A 368 -24.59 5.52 -17.63
C THR A 368 -24.65 6.39 -16.38
N TYR A 369 -25.47 7.43 -16.40
CA TYR A 369 -25.85 8.18 -15.21
C TYR A 369 -27.09 7.54 -14.58
N GLN A 370 -26.91 6.95 -13.40
CA GLN A 370 -27.98 6.22 -12.67
C GLN A 370 -28.96 7.13 -11.90
N GLY A 371 -28.80 8.45 -12.00
CA GLY A 371 -29.61 9.40 -11.24
C GLY A 371 -29.07 9.68 -9.84
N ILE A 372 -29.54 10.78 -9.24
CA ILE A 372 -29.41 11.05 -7.81
C ILE A 372 -30.75 11.55 -7.28
N LEU A 373 -30.93 11.55 -5.96
CA LEU A 373 -32.06 12.20 -5.31
C LEU A 373 -31.64 13.54 -4.66
N PRO A 374 -32.43 14.62 -4.81
CA PRO A 374 -32.11 15.90 -4.19
C PRO A 374 -32.33 15.89 -2.67
N PHE A 375 -33.14 14.96 -2.17
CA PHE A 375 -33.34 14.63 -0.77
C PHE A 375 -34.07 13.27 -0.69
N GLU A 376 -33.97 12.61 0.46
CA GLU A 376 -34.54 11.27 0.63
C GLU A 376 -36.05 11.30 0.88
N PRO A 377 -36.85 10.43 0.23
CA PRO A 377 -38.27 10.27 0.56
C PRO A 377 -38.49 9.76 1.99
N THR A 378 -39.68 10.02 2.55
CA THR A 378 -40.13 9.46 3.84
C THR A 378 -41.11 8.29 3.65
N ASP A 379 -41.05 7.62 2.50
CA ASP A 379 -41.97 6.54 2.09
C ASP A 379 -41.38 5.14 2.35
N GLY A 380 -40.56 5.00 3.41
CA GLY A 380 -40.00 3.74 3.89
C GLY A 380 -40.72 3.06 5.05
N THR A 381 -39.97 2.25 5.81
CA THR A 381 -40.43 1.45 6.96
C THR A 381 -40.38 2.17 8.31
N GLN A 382 -39.82 3.39 8.37
CA GLN A 382 -39.55 4.13 9.60
C GLN A 382 -40.78 4.32 10.51
N ASP A 383 -40.57 4.29 11.83
CA ASP A 383 -41.59 4.80 12.77
C ASP A 383 -41.63 6.32 12.69
N MET A 384 -42.68 6.85 12.05
CA MET A 384 -42.86 8.29 11.85
C MET A 384 -42.84 9.09 13.16
N ALA A 385 -43.34 8.54 14.28
CA ALA A 385 -43.29 9.24 15.55
C ALA A 385 -41.86 9.33 16.11
N GLN A 386 -41.05 8.31 15.85
CA GLN A 386 -39.64 8.28 16.23
C GLN A 386 -38.82 9.24 15.35
N LEU A 387 -39.04 9.22 14.03
CA LEU A 387 -38.40 10.16 13.10
C LEU A 387 -38.74 11.62 13.44
N GLU A 388 -40.01 11.93 13.69
CA GLU A 388 -40.44 13.25 14.16
C GLU A 388 -39.73 13.65 15.47
N SER A 389 -39.59 12.71 16.40
CA SER A 389 -38.87 12.94 17.65
C SER A 389 -37.38 13.22 17.44
N TYR A 390 -36.72 12.57 16.49
CA TYR A 390 -35.30 12.84 16.19
C TYR A 390 -35.10 14.21 15.55
N VAL A 391 -35.97 14.60 14.63
CA VAL A 391 -35.94 15.93 14.01
C VAL A 391 -36.15 17.02 15.07
N THR A 392 -37.16 16.86 15.94
CA THR A 392 -37.43 17.80 17.04
C THR A 392 -36.27 17.83 18.04
N GLY A 393 -35.74 16.66 18.43
CA GLY A 393 -34.62 16.56 19.36
C GLY A 393 -33.37 17.26 18.85
N LEU A 394 -33.01 17.06 17.58
CA LEU A 394 -31.87 17.76 16.96
C LEU A 394 -32.04 19.28 17.02
N MET A 395 -33.24 19.79 16.74
CA MET A 395 -33.55 21.22 16.81
C MET A 395 -33.51 21.78 18.24
N GLU A 396 -34.04 21.04 19.24
CA GLU A 396 -34.14 21.52 20.63
C GLU A 396 -32.83 21.42 21.40
N ASP A 397 -31.98 20.43 21.09
CA ASP A 397 -30.74 20.15 21.81
C ASP A 397 -29.54 20.97 21.30
N ASN A 398 -29.66 21.60 20.13
CA ASN A 398 -28.58 22.37 19.50
C ASN A 398 -28.97 23.84 19.33
N ASP A 399 -28.01 24.73 19.51
CA ASP A 399 -28.18 26.10 19.04
C ASP A 399 -28.13 26.12 17.50
N ARG A 400 -28.94 27.00 16.90
CA ARG A 400 -29.10 27.07 15.44
C ARG A 400 -27.79 27.35 14.71
N TYR A 401 -26.83 28.00 15.37
CA TYR A 401 -25.57 28.42 14.76
C TYR A 401 -24.33 27.88 15.50
N GLU A 402 -24.50 27.24 16.67
CA GLU A 402 -23.39 26.68 17.45
C GLU A 402 -23.18 25.20 17.11
N TRP A 403 -22.22 24.92 16.23
CA TRP A 403 -21.67 23.57 16.05
C TRP A 403 -20.44 23.41 16.95
N PRO A 404 -20.28 22.29 17.69
CA PRO A 404 -19.14 22.05 18.60
C PRO A 404 -17.77 21.80 17.92
N ALA A 405 -17.50 22.39 16.76
CA ALA A 405 -16.32 22.19 15.90
C ALA A 405 -15.68 23.53 15.54
N PRO A 406 -14.46 23.55 14.98
CA PRO A 406 -13.81 24.79 14.55
C PRO A 406 -14.66 25.56 13.53
N HIS A 407 -14.52 26.88 13.48
CA HIS A 407 -15.30 27.77 12.60
C HIS A 407 -14.69 27.95 11.18
N SER A 408 -13.99 26.93 10.64
CA SER A 408 -13.45 26.98 9.27
C SER A 408 -14.47 26.49 8.23
N ALA A 409 -14.26 26.82 6.95
CA ALA A 409 -15.21 26.48 5.89
C ALA A 409 -15.54 24.97 5.83
N TYR A 410 -14.57 24.08 6.06
CA TYR A 410 -14.84 22.63 6.06
C TYR A 410 -15.90 22.22 7.10
N TRP A 411 -15.71 22.64 8.35
CA TRP A 411 -16.59 22.25 9.45
C TRP A 411 -17.94 22.96 9.39
N VAL A 412 -17.97 24.21 8.92
CA VAL A 412 -19.23 24.91 8.63
C VAL A 412 -19.96 24.26 7.44
N GLY A 413 -19.23 23.78 6.44
CA GLY A 413 -19.76 22.99 5.33
C GLY A 413 -20.53 21.77 5.82
N LYS A 414 -19.95 21.01 6.75
CA LYS A 414 -20.64 19.85 7.37
C LYS A 414 -21.92 20.26 8.12
N ASP A 415 -22.00 21.48 8.63
CA ASP A 415 -23.23 22.05 9.18
C ASP A 415 -24.28 22.37 8.13
N PHE A 416 -23.88 22.97 7.01
CA PHE A 416 -24.79 23.14 5.87
C PHE A 416 -25.36 21.82 5.41
N TYR A 417 -24.52 20.78 5.28
CA TYR A 417 -24.96 19.44 4.93
C TYR A 417 -26.02 18.92 5.90
N ARG A 418 -25.67 18.83 7.19
CA ARG A 418 -26.54 18.30 8.25
C ARG A 418 -27.92 18.95 8.25
N ASN A 419 -27.98 20.27 8.17
CA ASN A 419 -29.25 21.00 8.19
C ASN A 419 -30.02 20.82 6.87
N SER A 420 -29.32 20.82 5.72
CA SER A 420 -29.92 20.70 4.39
C SER A 420 -30.55 19.34 4.12
N VAL A 421 -30.04 18.26 4.73
CA VAL A 421 -30.64 16.92 4.58
C VAL A 421 -31.80 16.67 5.55
N VAL A 422 -31.90 17.42 6.65
CA VAL A 422 -32.99 17.31 7.63
C VAL A 422 -34.18 18.21 7.29
N ALA A 423 -33.96 19.38 6.68
CA ALA A 423 -35.03 20.30 6.31
C ALA A 423 -36.11 19.66 5.40
N PRO A 424 -35.77 18.85 4.37
CA PRO A 424 -36.75 18.13 3.56
C PRO A 424 -37.52 17.06 4.34
N ILE A 425 -36.90 16.38 5.31
CA ILE A 425 -37.59 15.43 6.20
C ILE A 425 -38.62 16.17 7.05
N ALA A 426 -38.24 17.32 7.63
CA ALA A 426 -39.16 18.16 8.39
C ALA A 426 -40.33 18.66 7.52
N GLN A 427 -40.08 18.96 6.24
CA GLN A 427 -41.13 19.31 5.27
C GLN A 427 -42.09 18.14 5.03
N GLN A 428 -41.57 16.96 4.68
CA GLN A 428 -42.36 15.77 4.34
C GLN A 428 -43.19 15.28 5.54
N THR A 429 -42.65 15.39 6.76
CA THR A 429 -43.35 15.04 8.02
C THR A 429 -44.28 16.15 8.52
N GLY A 430 -44.33 17.30 7.86
CA GLY A 430 -45.20 18.42 8.25
C GLY A 430 -44.75 19.20 9.50
N GLN A 431 -43.50 19.05 9.93
CA GLN A 431 -42.88 19.76 11.05
C GLN A 431 -42.39 21.16 10.63
N THR A 432 -43.33 22.07 10.35
CA THR A 432 -43.00 23.40 9.78
C THR A 432 -42.03 24.24 10.63
N GLU A 433 -42.08 24.16 11.96
CA GLU A 433 -41.15 24.90 12.84
C GLU A 433 -39.71 24.38 12.70
N ALA A 434 -39.54 23.05 12.63
CA ALA A 434 -38.24 22.43 12.39
C ALA A 434 -37.74 22.71 10.97
N GLN A 435 -38.61 22.64 9.96
CA GLN A 435 -38.27 23.00 8.58
C GLN A 435 -37.76 24.45 8.51
N GLU A 436 -38.51 25.40 9.09
CA GLU A 436 -38.11 26.81 9.16
C GLU A 436 -36.77 26.96 9.91
N TYR A 437 -36.56 26.20 10.99
CA TYR A 437 -35.32 26.24 11.74
C TYR A 437 -34.11 25.83 10.93
N PHE A 438 -34.13 24.65 10.30
CA PHE A 438 -32.97 24.14 9.56
C PHE A 438 -32.71 24.95 8.30
N THR A 439 -33.78 25.36 7.59
CA THR A 439 -33.64 26.23 6.40
C THR A 439 -33.04 27.58 6.79
N THR A 440 -33.49 28.19 7.90
CA THR A 440 -32.94 29.47 8.39
C THR A 440 -31.49 29.34 8.85
N ALA A 441 -31.12 28.20 9.47
CA ALA A 441 -29.74 27.91 9.85
C ALA A 441 -28.80 27.95 8.63
N VAL A 442 -29.23 27.31 7.54
CA VAL A 442 -28.48 27.30 6.27
C VAL A 442 -28.44 28.69 5.66
N THR A 443 -29.59 29.36 5.48
CA THR A 443 -29.63 30.66 4.78
C THR A 443 -28.88 31.74 5.53
N ASP A 444 -29.15 31.96 6.83
CA ASP A 444 -28.54 33.08 7.57
C ASP A 444 -27.02 32.97 7.59
N ARG A 445 -26.49 31.76 7.72
CA ARG A 445 -25.05 31.54 7.78
C ARG A 445 -24.40 31.58 6.39
N LEU A 446 -25.06 31.08 5.34
CA LEU A 446 -24.61 31.31 3.97
C LEU A 446 -24.54 32.81 3.66
N GLU A 447 -25.58 33.58 3.99
CA GLU A 447 -25.60 35.03 3.75
C GLU A 447 -24.43 35.75 4.45
N ALA A 448 -24.06 35.31 5.66
CA ALA A 448 -22.90 35.82 6.37
C ALA A 448 -21.58 35.51 5.64
N TRP A 449 -21.32 34.24 5.28
CA TRP A 449 -20.12 33.84 4.54
C TRP A 449 -19.99 34.50 3.17
N LEU A 450 -21.12 34.64 2.48
CA LEU A 450 -21.20 35.23 1.13
C LEU A 450 -21.18 36.77 1.16
N THR A 451 -20.93 37.38 2.33
CA THR A 451 -20.84 38.83 2.50
C THR A 451 -19.55 39.22 3.21
N ALA A 452 -18.54 39.62 2.44
CA ALA A 452 -17.33 40.22 2.99
C ALA A 452 -17.68 41.44 3.87
N GLY A 453 -17.28 41.38 5.15
CA GLY A 453 -17.56 42.44 6.11
C GLY A 453 -18.80 42.19 6.99
N ASP A 454 -19.54 41.10 6.83
CA ASP A 454 -20.56 40.71 7.81
C ASP A 454 -19.90 40.13 9.10
N THR A 455 -20.30 40.64 10.26
CA THR A 455 -19.86 40.15 11.59
C THR A 455 -20.98 39.48 12.37
N SER A 456 -22.15 39.26 11.77
CA SER A 456 -23.35 38.76 12.46
C SER A 456 -23.16 37.37 13.04
N MET A 457 -22.37 36.52 12.36
CA MET A 457 -22.03 35.15 12.76
C MET A 457 -20.54 34.96 13.12
N GLY A 458 -19.72 36.01 13.02
CA GLY A 458 -18.29 35.95 13.29
C GLY A 458 -17.96 35.64 14.76
N THR A 459 -16.84 34.95 14.99
CA THR A 459 -16.35 34.61 16.35
C THR A 459 -15.20 35.51 16.79
N GLU A 460 -14.65 35.28 17.99
CA GLU A 460 -13.39 35.91 18.42
C GLU A 460 -12.20 35.59 17.46
N ALA A 461 -12.32 34.55 16.63
CA ALA A 461 -11.32 34.13 15.66
C ALA A 461 -11.28 34.97 14.37
N GLY A 462 -12.30 35.79 14.09
CA GLY A 462 -12.38 36.70 12.93
C GLY A 462 -13.67 36.53 12.11
N GLN A 463 -13.77 37.26 10.99
CA GLN A 463 -14.94 37.22 10.09
C GLN A 463 -14.90 36.00 9.18
N GLU A 464 -16.07 35.39 8.98
CA GLU A 464 -16.36 34.37 7.98
C GLU A 464 -16.54 35.07 6.61
N LEU A 465 -15.65 34.85 5.64
CA LEU A 465 -15.68 35.53 4.33
C LEU A 465 -14.85 34.81 3.25
N PHE A 466 -14.98 35.31 2.01
CA PHE A 466 -14.13 34.92 0.87
C PHE A 466 -13.24 36.06 0.38
N TYR A 467 -11.98 35.74 0.07
CA TYR A 467 -10.96 36.57 -0.58
C TYR A 467 -10.71 36.07 -2.00
N TYR A 468 -10.70 36.97 -2.99
CA TYR A 468 -10.33 36.65 -4.37
C TYR A 468 -8.88 37.00 -4.65
N ASP A 469 -8.10 36.01 -5.08
CA ASP A 469 -6.72 36.18 -5.51
C ASP A 469 -6.64 36.30 -7.03
N ASP A 470 -6.15 37.43 -7.52
CA ASP A 470 -6.03 37.70 -8.96
C ASP A 470 -4.78 37.08 -9.60
N ALA A 471 -3.79 36.66 -8.82
CA ALA A 471 -2.60 35.99 -9.36
C ALA A 471 -2.92 34.54 -9.75
N LEU A 472 -3.76 33.86 -8.99
CA LEU A 472 -4.24 32.51 -9.30
C LEU A 472 -5.56 32.51 -10.07
N GLY A 473 -6.42 33.50 -9.85
CA GLY A 473 -7.83 33.40 -10.22
C GLY A 473 -8.52 32.34 -9.36
N SER A 474 -8.57 32.60 -8.05
CA SER A 474 -9.10 31.66 -7.04
C SER A 474 -9.83 32.38 -5.91
N LEU A 475 -10.86 31.74 -5.35
CA LEU A 475 -11.50 32.18 -4.12
C LEU A 475 -10.97 31.38 -2.93
N PHE A 476 -10.59 32.10 -1.89
CA PHE A 476 -10.05 31.56 -0.66
C PHE A 476 -10.93 31.94 0.52
N GLU A 477 -11.21 30.96 1.37
CA GLU A 477 -11.98 31.15 2.58
C GLU A 477 -11.14 31.67 3.75
N TYR A 478 -11.80 32.42 4.63
CA TYR A 478 -11.30 32.65 5.99
C TYR A 478 -12.48 32.55 6.98
N PRO A 479 -12.34 31.84 8.12
CA PRO A 479 -11.19 31.01 8.53
C PRO A 479 -10.97 29.76 7.64
N THR A 480 -9.72 29.34 7.53
CA THR A 480 -9.23 28.21 6.70
C THR A 480 -8.73 27.05 7.58
N ASP A 481 -8.73 25.84 7.03
CA ASP A 481 -8.14 24.62 7.59
C ASP A 481 -7.54 23.75 6.47
N PHE A 482 -6.85 22.68 6.82
CA PHE A 482 -6.36 21.63 5.90
C PHE A 482 -5.48 22.10 4.74
N GLY A 483 -4.96 23.33 4.80
CA GLY A 483 -4.10 23.90 3.77
C GLY A 483 -4.87 24.54 2.62
N SER A 484 -6.19 24.70 2.70
CA SER A 484 -7.01 25.19 1.59
C SER A 484 -6.54 26.54 1.04
N VAL A 485 -6.00 27.40 1.90
CA VAL A 485 -5.35 28.64 1.45
C VAL A 485 -3.89 28.44 1.03
N ALA A 486 -3.05 27.85 1.89
CA ALA A 486 -1.60 27.80 1.67
C ALA A 486 -1.14 26.85 0.55
N ALA A 487 -1.95 25.83 0.27
CA ALA A 487 -1.66 24.74 -0.67
C ALA A 487 -2.79 24.52 -1.69
N ILE A 488 -3.86 25.33 -1.63
CA ILE A 488 -5.02 25.26 -2.55
C ILE A 488 -5.65 23.85 -2.48
N THR A 489 -5.73 23.30 -1.29
CA THR A 489 -6.29 21.97 -1.06
C THR A 489 -7.80 22.01 -0.91
N ASP A 490 -8.48 20.96 -1.38
CA ASP A 490 -9.81 20.61 -0.87
C ASP A 490 -10.95 21.61 -1.18
N HIS A 491 -10.79 22.52 -2.15
CA HIS A 491 -11.84 23.49 -2.49
C HIS A 491 -13.16 22.82 -2.88
N HIS A 492 -13.13 21.77 -3.72
CA HIS A 492 -14.30 20.92 -3.99
C HIS A 492 -14.93 20.31 -2.72
N PHE A 493 -14.14 19.77 -1.78
CA PHE A 493 -14.66 19.23 -0.52
C PHE A 493 -15.33 20.32 0.32
N HIS A 494 -14.68 21.47 0.49
CA HIS A 494 -15.19 22.57 1.32
C HIS A 494 -16.42 23.22 0.67
N TYR A 495 -16.29 23.65 -0.58
CA TYR A 495 -17.30 24.46 -1.26
C TYR A 495 -18.45 23.61 -1.79
N GLY A 496 -18.23 22.32 -2.06
CA GLY A 496 -19.30 21.36 -2.36
C GLY A 496 -20.40 21.39 -1.30
N TYR A 497 -20.03 21.42 -0.03
CA TYR A 497 -20.99 21.54 1.07
C TYR A 497 -21.77 22.87 1.09
N PHE A 498 -21.11 23.99 0.76
CA PHE A 498 -21.77 25.30 0.65
C PHE A 498 -22.81 25.28 -0.47
N VAL A 499 -22.44 24.73 -1.63
CA VAL A 499 -23.32 24.60 -2.78
C VAL A 499 -24.47 23.64 -2.48
N TYR A 500 -24.19 22.54 -1.76
CA TYR A 500 -25.20 21.57 -1.33
C TYR A 500 -26.26 22.22 -0.41
N GLY A 501 -25.83 23.06 0.53
CA GLY A 501 -26.73 23.87 1.36
C GLY A 501 -27.48 24.94 0.56
N ALA A 502 -26.80 25.64 -0.35
CA ALA A 502 -27.40 26.65 -1.21
C ALA A 502 -28.48 26.07 -2.14
N ALA A 503 -28.30 24.84 -2.64
CA ALA A 503 -29.30 24.15 -3.45
C ALA A 503 -30.59 23.86 -2.65
N GLU A 504 -30.50 23.56 -1.36
CA GLU A 504 -31.69 23.42 -0.50
C GLU A 504 -32.38 24.78 -0.24
N ALA A 505 -31.60 25.85 -0.09
CA ALA A 505 -32.14 27.21 -0.04
C ALA A 505 -32.85 27.58 -1.37
N ALA A 506 -32.29 27.21 -2.51
CA ALA A 506 -32.89 27.42 -3.83
C ALA A 506 -34.21 26.65 -3.99
N ARG A 507 -34.25 25.38 -3.57
CA ARG A 507 -35.44 24.52 -3.63
C ARG A 507 -36.64 25.13 -2.91
N THR A 508 -36.41 25.75 -1.75
CA THR A 508 -37.47 26.35 -0.94
C THR A 508 -37.71 27.83 -1.25
N ASN A 509 -36.72 28.52 -1.85
CA ASN A 509 -36.76 29.93 -2.18
C ASN A 509 -35.97 30.27 -3.47
N PRO A 510 -36.57 30.07 -4.66
CA PRO A 510 -35.90 30.37 -5.93
C PRO A 510 -35.50 31.84 -6.12
N GLU A 511 -36.17 32.77 -5.44
CA GLU A 511 -35.80 34.20 -5.49
C GLU A 511 -34.43 34.43 -4.83
N TRP A 512 -34.15 33.78 -3.69
CA TRP A 512 -32.86 33.83 -3.00
C TRP A 512 -31.71 33.39 -3.92
N ALA A 513 -31.95 32.35 -4.72
CA ALA A 513 -30.97 31.75 -5.63
C ALA A 513 -30.72 32.54 -6.92
N SER A 514 -31.49 33.60 -7.21
CA SER A 514 -31.24 34.43 -8.39
C SER A 514 -29.86 35.12 -8.33
N GLU A 515 -29.26 35.39 -9.48
CA GLU A 515 -27.96 36.08 -9.55
C GLU A 515 -28.01 37.51 -8.99
N ASP A 516 -29.17 38.19 -9.03
CA ASP A 516 -29.39 39.50 -8.42
C ASP A 516 -29.33 39.43 -6.88
N ASN A 517 -29.53 38.24 -6.31
CA ASN A 517 -29.44 37.94 -4.89
C ASN A 517 -28.15 37.16 -4.59
N TRP A 518 -28.24 35.91 -4.14
CA TRP A 518 -27.07 35.15 -3.66
C TRP A 518 -26.47 34.20 -4.70
N GLY A 519 -27.21 33.91 -5.78
CA GLY A 519 -26.78 32.96 -6.80
C GLY A 519 -25.47 33.35 -7.50
N GLY A 520 -25.20 34.66 -7.63
CA GLY A 520 -23.96 35.13 -8.25
C GLY A 520 -22.70 34.79 -7.44
N MET A 521 -22.81 34.67 -6.12
CA MET A 521 -21.72 34.22 -5.25
C MET A 521 -21.61 32.69 -5.23
N VAL A 522 -22.74 31.97 -5.19
CA VAL A 522 -22.75 30.50 -5.25
C VAL A 522 -22.13 30.02 -6.57
N ASN A 523 -22.49 30.63 -7.70
CA ASN A 523 -21.88 30.33 -9.00
C ASN A 523 -20.35 30.55 -9.01
N ARG A 524 -19.82 31.51 -8.24
CA ARG A 524 -18.37 31.71 -8.12
C ARG A 524 -17.69 30.63 -7.30
N LEU A 525 -18.32 30.15 -6.23
CA LEU A 525 -17.82 29.00 -5.47
C LEU A 525 -17.74 27.75 -6.35
N ILE A 526 -18.79 27.48 -7.14
CA ILE A 526 -18.79 26.35 -8.10
C ILE A 526 -17.68 26.51 -9.13
N ARG A 527 -17.57 27.69 -9.74
CA ARG A 527 -16.52 27.93 -10.74
C ARG A 527 -15.12 27.83 -10.17
N ASP A 528 -14.94 28.12 -8.88
CA ASP A 528 -13.63 27.98 -8.28
C ASP A 528 -13.12 26.53 -8.28
N TYR A 529 -13.93 25.55 -7.86
CA TYR A 529 -13.49 24.15 -7.84
C TYR A 529 -13.77 23.39 -9.14
N ALA A 530 -14.78 23.81 -9.91
CA ALA A 530 -15.24 23.12 -11.11
C ALA A 530 -15.82 24.10 -12.15
N ASN A 531 -15.02 25.04 -12.66
CA ASN A 531 -15.45 25.92 -13.75
C ASN A 531 -15.78 25.08 -15.00
N TRP A 532 -17.06 24.95 -15.31
CA TRP A 532 -17.57 24.21 -16.47
C TRP A 532 -17.39 24.95 -17.79
N GLU A 533 -16.90 26.19 -17.75
CA GLU A 533 -16.59 26.99 -18.93
C GLU A 533 -15.11 27.37 -18.95
N ARG A 534 -14.47 27.21 -20.11
CA ARG A 534 -13.07 27.63 -20.27
C ARG A 534 -12.91 29.14 -20.06
N PRO A 535 -11.91 29.58 -19.29
CA PRO A 535 -11.64 31.00 -19.09
C PRO A 535 -11.16 31.68 -20.39
N ASP A 536 -11.52 32.96 -20.54
CA ASP A 536 -10.95 33.83 -21.57
C ASP A 536 -9.69 34.50 -21.02
N HIS A 537 -8.51 33.96 -21.36
CA HIS A 537 -7.22 34.48 -20.91
C HIS A 537 -6.88 35.88 -21.46
N ASP A 538 -7.60 36.36 -22.49
CA ASP A 538 -7.46 37.73 -23.00
C ASP A 538 -8.35 38.74 -22.26
N ALA A 539 -9.26 38.27 -21.40
CA ALA A 539 -10.17 39.10 -20.62
C ALA A 539 -9.57 39.55 -19.27
N ALA A 540 -10.21 40.54 -18.63
CA ALA A 540 -9.80 40.98 -17.30
C ALA A 540 -10.24 39.95 -16.24
N LEU A 541 -9.35 39.55 -15.33
CA LEU A 541 -9.67 38.72 -14.16
C LEU A 541 -10.71 39.42 -13.27
N ASP A 542 -11.57 38.68 -12.54
CA ASP A 542 -12.87 39.21 -12.11
C ASP A 542 -12.97 39.75 -10.67
N PRO A 543 -12.91 41.08 -10.51
CA PRO A 543 -13.59 41.82 -9.44
C PRO A 543 -14.99 42.35 -9.83
N ALA A 544 -15.87 41.43 -10.22
CA ALA A 544 -17.30 41.56 -10.57
C ALA A 544 -17.68 42.41 -11.80
N GLY A 545 -16.83 42.43 -12.82
CA GLY A 545 -17.15 42.96 -14.14
C GLY A 545 -17.42 41.90 -15.22
N ASP A 546 -17.19 40.63 -14.88
CA ASP A 546 -17.67 39.37 -15.46
C ASP A 546 -17.29 38.99 -16.90
N PRO A 547 -16.08 38.44 -17.13
CA PRO A 547 -15.80 37.54 -18.24
C PRO A 547 -15.91 36.06 -17.81
N LYS A 548 -17.03 35.72 -17.16
CA LYS A 548 -17.40 34.45 -16.49
C LYS A 548 -16.48 33.98 -15.38
N ASN A 549 -15.94 35.03 -14.75
CA ASN A 549 -15.42 35.12 -13.40
C ASN A 549 -14.13 34.36 -13.09
N ALA A 550 -13.40 34.05 -14.18
CA ALA A 550 -11.95 33.92 -14.28
C ALA A 550 -11.30 32.94 -13.27
N PHE A 551 -11.90 31.76 -13.16
CA PHE A 551 -11.35 30.58 -12.52
C PHE A 551 -10.81 29.62 -13.60
N PRO A 552 -9.81 28.76 -13.29
CA PRO A 552 -9.33 27.77 -14.26
C PRO A 552 -10.42 26.74 -14.57
N PHE A 553 -10.35 26.16 -15.76
CA PHE A 553 -11.27 25.11 -16.19
C PHE A 553 -11.14 23.89 -15.27
N LEU A 554 -12.27 23.43 -14.71
CA LEU A 554 -12.38 22.21 -13.89
C LEU A 554 -11.24 22.01 -12.87
N ARG A 555 -10.90 23.04 -12.08
CA ARG A 555 -9.73 23.07 -11.18
C ARG A 555 -9.38 21.72 -10.54
N ASN A 556 -10.31 21.13 -9.80
CA ASN A 556 -10.03 19.92 -9.03
C ASN A 556 -10.10 18.63 -9.85
N PHE A 557 -10.69 18.63 -11.04
CA PHE A 557 -11.01 17.41 -11.77
C PHE A 557 -10.00 17.14 -12.90
N ASP A 558 -9.29 16.01 -12.80
CA ASP A 558 -8.42 15.54 -13.87
C ASP A 558 -9.26 14.83 -14.93
N VAL A 559 -9.54 15.54 -16.02
CA VAL A 559 -10.50 15.06 -17.01
C VAL A 559 -10.09 13.77 -17.72
N TYR A 560 -8.79 13.47 -17.76
CA TYR A 560 -8.27 12.23 -18.36
C TYR A 560 -8.01 11.16 -17.29
N GLY A 561 -7.64 11.55 -16.07
CA GLY A 561 -7.56 10.65 -14.91
C GLY A 561 -8.93 10.15 -14.44
N GLY A 562 -10.01 10.87 -14.77
CA GLY A 562 -11.39 10.50 -14.48
C GLY A 562 -11.84 10.80 -13.05
N HIS A 563 -10.96 11.39 -12.23
CA HIS A 563 -11.22 11.68 -10.83
C HIS A 563 -10.56 12.99 -10.41
N SER A 564 -10.92 13.45 -9.21
CA SER A 564 -10.42 14.70 -8.66
C SER A 564 -9.07 14.57 -7.97
N TRP A 565 -8.38 15.69 -7.83
CA TRP A 565 -7.17 15.83 -7.01
C TRP A 565 -7.37 16.86 -5.90
N ALA A 566 -7.02 16.45 -4.69
CA ALA A 566 -7.08 17.29 -3.50
C ALA A 566 -5.92 18.30 -3.44
N GLY A 567 -4.70 17.91 -3.81
CA GLY A 567 -3.50 18.73 -3.64
C GLY A 567 -3.30 19.82 -4.70
N GLY A 568 -3.29 21.10 -4.33
CA GLY A 568 -3.20 22.19 -5.31
C GLY A 568 -1.81 22.49 -5.88
N THR A 569 -0.74 22.31 -5.09
CA THR A 569 0.64 22.67 -5.48
C THR A 569 1.55 21.49 -5.79
N VAL A 570 1.13 20.25 -5.48
CA VAL A 570 1.87 18.97 -5.55
C VAL A 570 3.32 19.04 -5.02
N GLY A 571 3.49 18.76 -3.73
CA GLY A 571 4.75 18.77 -2.98
C GLY A 571 5.26 17.38 -2.57
N ASN A 572 4.96 16.33 -3.34
CA ASN A 572 5.18 14.93 -2.92
C ASN A 572 5.73 14.05 -4.07
N PRO A 573 6.70 13.15 -3.81
CA PRO A 573 7.27 12.25 -4.82
C PRO A 573 6.29 11.23 -5.41
N LYS A 574 5.14 10.98 -4.77
CA LYS A 574 4.09 10.10 -5.30
C LYS A 574 3.15 10.81 -6.27
N GLY A 575 3.36 12.10 -6.53
CA GLY A 575 2.48 12.96 -7.32
C GLY A 575 1.34 13.56 -6.51
N ASN A 576 0.24 13.90 -7.18
CA ASN A 576 -0.97 14.41 -6.54
C ASN A 576 -1.76 13.30 -5.83
N ASN A 577 -2.74 13.63 -5.00
CA ASN A 577 -3.52 12.66 -4.22
C ASN A 577 -4.99 13.03 -4.05
N GLN A 578 -5.81 12.05 -3.73
CA GLN A 578 -7.17 12.21 -3.25
C GLN A 578 -7.49 11.13 -2.22
N GLU A 579 -7.92 11.55 -1.02
CA GLU A 579 -8.39 10.66 0.04
C GLU A 579 -9.89 10.41 -0.10
N SER A 580 -10.73 11.39 0.26
CA SER A 580 -12.19 11.26 0.24
C SER A 580 -12.77 11.49 -1.16
N SER A 581 -12.89 10.41 -1.92
CA SER A 581 -13.58 10.46 -3.21
C SER A 581 -15.07 10.80 -3.07
N SER A 582 -15.71 10.37 -1.99
CA SER A 582 -17.12 10.63 -1.72
C SER A 582 -17.44 12.11 -1.45
N GLU A 583 -16.50 12.89 -0.88
CA GLU A 583 -16.66 14.34 -0.78
C GLU A 583 -16.56 15.04 -2.15
N ALA A 584 -15.77 14.50 -3.10
CA ALA A 584 -15.77 14.98 -4.50
C ALA A 584 -17.10 14.64 -5.20
N VAL A 585 -17.58 13.39 -5.08
CA VAL A 585 -18.87 12.96 -5.62
C VAL A 585 -20.01 13.84 -5.08
N MET A 586 -20.00 14.17 -3.78
CA MET A 586 -20.95 15.10 -3.18
C MET A 586 -20.87 16.51 -3.77
N ALA A 587 -19.66 17.02 -4.03
CA ALA A 587 -19.47 18.34 -4.63
C ALA A 587 -20.06 18.43 -6.05
N TYR A 588 -19.97 17.36 -6.84
CA TYR A 588 -20.57 17.29 -8.18
C TYR A 588 -22.08 17.05 -8.13
N ALA A 589 -22.56 16.24 -7.17
CA ALA A 589 -23.98 16.16 -6.87
C ALA A 589 -24.56 17.52 -6.45
N ALA A 590 -23.80 18.34 -5.73
CA ALA A 590 -24.20 19.71 -5.38
C ALA A 590 -24.36 20.59 -6.63
N MET A 591 -23.52 20.42 -7.66
CA MET A 591 -23.67 21.10 -8.95
C MET A 591 -24.95 20.68 -9.67
N ILE A 592 -25.25 19.38 -9.72
CA ILE A 592 -26.50 18.85 -10.29
C ILE A 592 -27.70 19.47 -9.56
N ARG A 593 -27.65 19.46 -8.21
CA ARG A 593 -28.68 20.06 -7.35
C ARG A 593 -28.88 21.54 -7.63
N TRP A 594 -27.81 22.32 -7.67
CA TRP A 594 -27.90 23.75 -7.93
C TRP A 594 -28.37 24.05 -9.36
N GLY A 595 -27.84 23.36 -10.37
CA GLY A 595 -28.22 23.52 -11.78
C GLY A 595 -29.71 23.26 -12.00
N GLU A 596 -30.24 22.14 -11.48
CA GLU A 596 -31.67 21.84 -11.58
C GLU A 596 -32.55 22.85 -10.82
N MET A 597 -32.18 23.23 -9.60
CA MET A 597 -32.99 24.18 -8.80
C MET A 597 -32.96 25.62 -9.33
N THR A 598 -31.97 25.96 -10.15
CA THR A 598 -31.84 27.29 -10.78
C THR A 598 -32.21 27.32 -12.25
N GLY A 599 -32.40 26.15 -12.88
CA GLY A 599 -32.70 26.01 -14.30
C GLY A 599 -31.50 26.27 -15.22
N ASP A 600 -30.28 25.97 -14.75
CA ASP A 600 -29.05 26.03 -15.54
C ASP A 600 -28.65 24.63 -16.02
N ASP A 601 -29.15 24.25 -17.19
CA ASP A 601 -28.88 22.94 -17.81
C ASP A 601 -27.37 22.71 -18.06
N ALA A 602 -26.62 23.76 -18.43
CA ALA A 602 -25.20 23.61 -18.76
C ALA A 602 -24.38 23.28 -17.51
N LEU A 603 -24.70 23.93 -16.39
CA LEU A 603 -24.10 23.61 -15.10
C LEU A 603 -24.53 22.23 -14.61
N ARG A 604 -25.82 21.89 -14.73
CA ARG A 604 -26.31 20.56 -14.37
C ARG A 604 -25.58 19.48 -15.14
N ASP A 605 -25.51 19.60 -16.46
CA ASP A 605 -24.91 18.57 -17.32
C ASP A 605 -23.41 18.44 -17.07
N ALA A 606 -22.72 19.53 -16.71
CA ALA A 606 -21.35 19.47 -16.22
C ALA A 606 -21.26 18.73 -14.88
N GLY A 607 -22.18 18.97 -13.94
CA GLY A 607 -22.28 18.23 -12.69
C GLY A 607 -22.54 16.73 -12.91
N ILE A 608 -23.41 16.37 -13.87
CA ILE A 608 -23.70 14.98 -14.26
C ILE A 608 -22.45 14.34 -14.85
N PHE A 609 -21.76 15.02 -15.77
CA PHE A 609 -20.49 14.56 -16.33
C PHE A 609 -19.46 14.26 -15.23
N LEU A 610 -19.22 15.22 -14.32
CA LEU A 610 -18.22 15.06 -13.26
C LEU A 610 -18.62 13.96 -12.26
N TYR A 611 -19.89 13.90 -11.86
CA TYR A 611 -20.41 12.85 -10.98
C TYR A 611 -20.22 11.45 -11.59
N THR A 612 -20.60 11.28 -12.85
CA THR A 612 -20.52 9.98 -13.53
C THR A 612 -19.08 9.54 -13.75
N GLN A 613 -18.17 10.45 -14.12
CA GLN A 613 -16.76 10.09 -14.29
C GLN A 613 -16.07 9.78 -12.95
N GLU A 614 -16.32 10.60 -11.92
CA GLU A 614 -15.73 10.40 -10.59
C GLU A 614 -16.19 9.06 -10.01
N THR A 615 -17.49 8.74 -10.10
CA THR A 615 -18.01 7.45 -9.59
C THR A 615 -17.48 6.24 -10.38
N ALA A 616 -17.32 6.35 -11.70
CA ALA A 616 -16.68 5.29 -12.49
C ALA A 616 -15.22 5.05 -12.05
N SER A 617 -14.46 6.12 -11.83
CA SER A 617 -13.07 6.02 -11.39
C SER A 617 -12.92 5.57 -9.93
N VAL A 618 -13.89 5.88 -9.07
CA VAL A 618 -13.94 5.34 -7.70
C VAL A 618 -14.08 3.82 -7.71
N TRP A 619 -14.97 3.30 -8.56
CA TRP A 619 -15.13 1.86 -8.71
C TRP A 619 -13.87 1.18 -9.25
N ASP A 620 -13.13 1.80 -10.17
CA ASP A 620 -11.87 1.22 -10.67
C ASP A 620 -10.68 1.39 -9.68
N TYR A 621 -10.52 2.53 -9.00
CA TYR A 621 -9.26 2.87 -8.31
C TYR A 621 -9.29 2.86 -6.79
N TRP A 622 -10.48 2.93 -6.19
CA TRP A 622 -10.65 2.83 -4.73
C TRP A 622 -11.17 1.46 -4.32
N PHE A 623 -12.13 0.94 -5.09
CA PHE A 623 -12.84 -0.29 -4.76
C PHE A 623 -12.33 -1.51 -5.53
N ASP A 624 -12.08 -1.36 -6.83
CA ASP A 624 -11.58 -2.39 -7.73
C ASP A 624 -12.25 -3.77 -7.61
N PRO A 625 -13.59 -3.87 -7.81
CA PRO A 625 -14.28 -5.16 -7.75
C PRO A 625 -13.89 -6.10 -8.90
N GLU A 626 -13.30 -5.57 -9.97
CA GLU A 626 -12.87 -6.36 -11.14
C GLU A 626 -11.45 -6.91 -10.99
N ASP A 627 -10.71 -6.50 -9.95
CA ASP A 627 -9.35 -6.96 -9.65
C ASP A 627 -8.39 -6.70 -10.83
N ASP A 628 -8.41 -5.45 -11.33
CA ASP A 628 -7.66 -5.06 -12.53
C ASP A 628 -6.83 -3.78 -12.40
N SER A 629 -6.84 -3.13 -11.23
CA SER A 629 -6.25 -1.81 -10.99
C SER A 629 -5.39 -1.71 -9.73
N LEU A 630 -5.81 -2.33 -8.63
CA LEU A 630 -5.09 -2.52 -7.38
C LEU A 630 -4.19 -3.80 -7.48
N PRO A 631 -3.22 -3.99 -6.58
CA PRO A 631 -2.42 -5.22 -6.57
C PRO A 631 -3.13 -6.39 -5.88
N ASP A 632 -3.16 -7.55 -6.54
CA ASP A 632 -3.87 -8.80 -6.14
C ASP A 632 -3.61 -9.27 -4.68
N ASP A 633 -2.45 -8.94 -4.10
CA ASP A 633 -2.02 -9.39 -2.77
C ASP A 633 -1.78 -8.23 -1.80
N TRP A 634 -2.28 -7.03 -2.11
CA TRP A 634 -1.88 -5.82 -1.42
C TRP A 634 -2.20 -5.87 0.08
N GLY A 635 -1.15 -5.80 0.89
CA GLY A 635 -1.23 -5.83 2.36
C GLY A 635 -1.51 -7.21 2.97
N ALA A 636 -1.37 -8.30 2.21
CA ALA A 636 -1.64 -9.66 2.68
C ALA A 636 -0.81 -10.13 3.88
N ASN A 637 0.43 -9.65 4.00
CA ASN A 637 1.33 -9.94 5.10
C ASN A 637 1.55 -8.71 6.00
N PHE A 638 0.73 -7.67 5.84
CA PHE A 638 0.88 -6.41 6.54
C PHE A 638 -0.14 -6.31 7.68
N ASP A 639 0.35 -6.45 8.92
CA ASP A 639 -0.48 -6.31 10.12
C ASP A 639 -0.64 -4.83 10.48
N SER A 640 -1.74 -4.22 10.04
CA SER A 640 -2.03 -2.82 10.32
C SER A 640 -3.49 -2.58 10.63
N PHE A 641 -3.72 -1.43 11.24
CA PHE A 641 -5.01 -0.99 11.74
C PHE A 641 -6.13 -0.96 10.68
N GLY A 642 -5.80 -0.72 9.40
CA GLY A 642 -6.76 -0.57 8.31
C GLY A 642 -6.71 -1.68 7.26
N THR A 643 -5.88 -2.71 7.42
CA THR A 643 -5.92 -3.86 6.51
C THR A 643 -7.15 -4.67 6.84
N ALA A 644 -7.82 -5.25 5.84
CA ALA A 644 -8.96 -6.19 5.99
C ALA A 644 -8.49 -7.65 6.09
N GLY A 645 -7.27 -7.93 5.62
CA GLY A 645 -6.71 -9.26 5.48
C GLY A 645 -6.07 -9.38 4.09
N PRO A 646 -5.57 -10.57 3.72
CA PRO A 646 -4.92 -10.82 2.43
C PRO A 646 -5.83 -10.85 1.22
N ASP A 647 -7.13 -11.02 1.40
CA ASP A 647 -8.05 -11.32 0.30
C ASP A 647 -9.02 -10.17 -0.02
N PHE A 648 -8.73 -8.94 0.43
CA PHE A 648 -9.61 -7.81 0.17
C PHE A 648 -8.84 -6.52 -0.15
N GLU A 649 -9.12 -6.00 -1.35
CA GLU A 649 -8.47 -4.82 -1.90
C GLU A 649 -9.33 -3.57 -1.75
N TYR A 650 -8.70 -2.53 -1.20
CA TYR A 650 -9.29 -1.23 -1.01
C TYR A 650 -8.19 -0.20 -0.80
N ALA A 651 -8.30 0.93 -1.51
CA ALA A 651 -7.46 2.10 -1.29
C ALA A 651 -8.27 3.16 -0.52
N SER A 652 -7.71 3.66 0.59
CA SER A 652 -8.28 4.83 1.27
C SER A 652 -7.84 6.13 0.60
N ASN A 653 -6.70 6.13 -0.07
CA ASN A 653 -6.16 7.30 -0.75
C ASN A 653 -5.42 6.90 -2.04
N VAL A 654 -5.76 7.56 -3.15
CA VAL A 654 -5.18 7.33 -4.46
C VAL A 654 -4.17 8.44 -4.77
N TRP A 655 -2.96 8.05 -5.15
CA TRP A 655 -1.85 8.95 -5.52
C TRP A 655 -1.54 8.82 -7.01
N GLY A 656 -1.05 9.88 -7.66
CA GLY A 656 -0.68 9.82 -9.08
C GLY A 656 0.21 8.60 -9.43
N GLY A 657 1.12 8.24 -8.52
CA GLY A 657 2.03 7.12 -8.69
C GLY A 657 1.60 5.77 -8.12
N GLY A 658 0.44 5.67 -7.44
CA GLY A 658 0.01 4.44 -6.78
C GLY A 658 -1.09 4.66 -5.73
N TYR A 659 -1.03 3.90 -4.64
CA TYR A 659 -2.10 3.81 -3.65
C TYR A 659 -1.58 3.86 -2.22
N TRP A 660 -2.46 4.22 -1.30
CA TRP A 660 -2.18 4.29 0.12
C TRP A 660 -3.40 3.80 0.91
N ARG A 661 -3.17 2.87 1.83
CA ARG A 661 -4.17 2.29 2.74
C ARG A 661 -4.08 2.90 4.15
N SER A 662 -3.88 4.21 4.22
CA SER A 662 -3.98 4.97 5.47
C SER A 662 -4.60 6.35 5.22
N LEU A 663 -4.77 7.11 6.30
CA LEU A 663 -5.41 8.42 6.30
C LEU A 663 -4.41 9.54 6.60
N TRP A 664 -4.80 10.78 6.31
CA TRP A 664 -4.08 11.98 6.72
C TRP A 664 -4.00 12.19 8.24
N TRP A 665 -4.78 11.43 9.02
CA TRP A 665 -4.69 11.34 10.48
C TRP A 665 -4.49 9.90 10.96
N ALA A 666 -4.07 9.75 12.21
CA ALA A 666 -3.99 8.44 12.84
C ALA A 666 -5.41 7.92 13.12
N ALA A 667 -5.82 6.90 12.37
CA ALA A 667 -7.09 6.22 12.59
C ALA A 667 -7.14 5.61 14.00
N SER A 668 -8.32 5.64 14.59
CA SER A 668 -8.61 5.20 15.95
C SER A 668 -9.79 4.23 16.04
N ASP A 669 -10.52 4.04 14.94
CA ASP A 669 -11.35 2.87 14.65
C ASP A 669 -11.25 2.59 13.14
N PRO A 670 -11.14 1.32 12.68
CA PRO A 670 -11.04 0.99 11.26
C PRO A 670 -12.14 1.61 10.38
N ILE A 671 -13.32 1.92 10.94
CA ILE A 671 -14.38 2.65 10.22
C ILE A 671 -13.91 3.98 9.62
N GLU A 672 -12.88 4.62 10.17
CA GLU A 672 -12.33 5.87 9.62
C GLU A 672 -11.65 5.62 8.27
N VAL A 673 -10.98 4.46 8.11
CA VAL A 673 -10.23 4.10 6.89
C VAL A 673 -11.18 3.78 5.75
N PHE A 674 -12.27 3.08 6.04
CA PHE A 674 -13.30 2.73 5.07
C PHE A 674 -14.28 3.89 4.84
N GLY A 675 -14.84 4.42 5.93
CA GLY A 675 -15.90 5.41 5.90
C GLY A 675 -15.51 6.76 5.31
N ILE A 676 -14.23 7.08 5.16
CA ILE A 676 -13.79 8.32 4.51
C ILE A 676 -14.18 8.38 3.03
N ASN A 677 -14.32 7.23 2.37
CA ASN A 677 -14.80 7.11 0.98
C ASN A 677 -16.30 6.78 0.88
N TRP A 678 -17.02 6.82 2.01
CA TRP A 678 -18.48 6.66 2.05
C TRP A 678 -19.19 7.94 2.45
N LEU A 679 -18.56 8.76 3.30
CA LEU A 679 -19.16 9.99 3.82
C LEU A 679 -19.03 11.17 2.84
N PRO A 680 -19.95 12.13 2.88
CA PRO A 680 -21.22 12.11 3.61
C PRO A 680 -22.25 11.21 2.89
N ILE A 681 -23.13 10.55 3.66
CA ILE A 681 -24.19 9.73 3.07
C ILE A 681 -25.37 10.63 2.72
N GLY A 682 -25.88 10.54 1.49
CA GLY A 682 -26.99 11.34 0.96
C GLY A 682 -27.68 10.68 -0.23
N GLY A 683 -28.67 11.36 -0.82
CA GLY A 683 -29.33 10.91 -2.06
C GLY A 683 -28.41 10.86 -3.29
N HIS A 684 -27.13 11.23 -3.14
CA HIS A 684 -26.09 11.12 -4.16
C HIS A 684 -25.19 9.89 -3.96
N SER A 685 -25.36 9.14 -2.86
CA SER A 685 -24.45 8.06 -2.44
C SER A 685 -24.85 6.69 -2.98
N PHE A 686 -25.94 6.57 -3.76
CA PHE A 686 -26.42 5.28 -4.28
C PHE A 686 -25.40 4.55 -5.17
N TYR A 687 -24.41 5.28 -5.73
CA TYR A 687 -23.29 4.68 -6.44
C TYR A 687 -22.50 3.66 -5.60
N LEU A 688 -22.48 3.79 -4.28
CA LEU A 688 -21.84 2.85 -3.35
C LEU A 688 -22.53 1.47 -3.34
N GLY A 689 -23.76 1.38 -3.84
CA GLY A 689 -24.56 0.16 -3.95
C GLY A 689 -24.72 -0.37 -5.36
N HIS A 690 -24.01 0.17 -6.37
CA HIS A 690 -24.10 -0.33 -7.75
C HIS A 690 -23.64 -1.79 -7.87
N ASP A 691 -22.65 -2.20 -7.06
CA ASP A 691 -22.32 -3.60 -6.84
C ASP A 691 -22.57 -3.96 -5.37
N THR A 692 -23.72 -4.59 -5.12
CA THR A 692 -24.16 -4.98 -3.77
C THR A 692 -23.32 -6.11 -3.18
N THR A 693 -22.72 -6.97 -4.01
CA THR A 693 -21.81 -8.03 -3.58
C THR A 693 -20.50 -7.44 -3.07
N TYR A 694 -19.89 -6.52 -3.83
CA TYR A 694 -18.71 -5.79 -3.37
C TYR A 694 -19.03 -4.96 -2.13
N ALA A 695 -20.16 -4.24 -2.10
CA ALA A 695 -20.54 -3.43 -0.94
C ALA A 695 -20.69 -4.28 0.33
N ASN A 696 -21.25 -5.48 0.21
CA ASN A 696 -21.29 -6.44 1.31
C ASN A 696 -19.88 -6.93 1.70
N ALA A 697 -19.01 -7.26 0.74
CA ALA A 697 -17.64 -7.69 1.01
C ALA A 697 -16.83 -6.59 1.71
N ASN A 698 -16.95 -5.34 1.28
CA ASN A 698 -16.30 -4.16 1.89
C ASN A 698 -16.80 -3.91 3.32
N TRP A 699 -18.10 -4.17 3.59
CA TRP A 699 -18.64 -4.18 4.95
C TRP A 699 -18.03 -5.29 5.83
N GLN A 700 -17.91 -6.52 5.32
CA GLN A 700 -17.28 -7.61 6.07
C GLN A 700 -15.79 -7.32 6.33
N ALA A 701 -15.08 -6.81 5.33
CA ALA A 701 -13.68 -6.38 5.43
C ALA A 701 -13.46 -5.35 6.54
N LEU A 702 -14.40 -4.40 6.70
CA LEU A 702 -14.40 -3.47 7.83
C LEU A 702 -14.57 -4.22 9.18
N LEU A 703 -15.53 -5.14 9.28
CA LEU A 703 -15.76 -5.89 10.51
C LEU A 703 -14.55 -6.75 10.89
N ASP A 704 -13.90 -7.38 9.92
CA ASP A 704 -12.69 -8.18 10.11
C ASP A 704 -11.50 -7.33 10.59
N ALA A 705 -11.33 -6.13 10.01
CA ALA A 705 -10.35 -5.16 10.50
C ALA A 705 -10.63 -4.72 11.95
N ARG A 706 -11.91 -4.56 12.31
CA ARG A 706 -12.32 -4.20 13.68
C ARG A 706 -12.13 -5.33 14.68
N ASP A 707 -12.45 -6.56 14.32
CA ASP A 707 -12.28 -7.71 15.21
C ASP A 707 -10.80 -7.91 15.56
N ARG A 708 -9.91 -7.78 14.55
CA ARG A 708 -8.45 -7.74 14.79
C ARG A 708 -8.01 -6.57 15.66
N HIS A 709 -8.62 -5.40 15.50
CA HIS A 709 -8.27 -4.23 16.32
C HIS A 709 -8.70 -4.39 17.79
N LEU A 710 -9.84 -5.03 18.06
CA LEU A 710 -10.46 -5.10 19.38
C LEU A 710 -10.03 -6.33 20.22
N ASP A 711 -9.06 -7.13 19.76
CA ASP A 711 -8.56 -8.35 20.43
C ASP A 711 -9.70 -9.33 20.83
N GLY A 712 -10.76 -9.43 20.01
CA GLY A 712 -11.93 -10.29 20.26
C GLY A 712 -12.93 -9.78 21.30
N GLU A 713 -12.87 -8.51 21.73
CA GLU A 713 -14.03 -7.86 22.36
C GLU A 713 -15.10 -7.56 21.29
N ASN A 714 -16.34 -8.01 21.53
CA ASN A 714 -17.47 -8.02 20.58
C ASN A 714 -17.41 -6.86 19.54
N PRO A 715 -17.33 -7.16 18.22
CA PRO A 715 -17.30 -6.15 17.16
C PRO A 715 -18.51 -5.20 17.18
N GLU A 716 -19.59 -5.54 17.89
CA GLU A 716 -20.74 -4.65 18.13
C GLU A 716 -20.50 -3.56 19.21
N THR A 717 -19.28 -3.41 19.74
CA THR A 717 -18.93 -2.15 20.40
C THR A 717 -19.11 -1.02 19.38
N GLY A 718 -20.07 -0.12 19.64
CA GLY A 718 -20.53 0.88 18.66
C GLY A 718 -19.38 1.64 18.00
N PHE A 719 -19.55 1.98 16.71
CA PHE A 719 -18.53 2.71 15.98
C PHE A 719 -18.27 4.08 16.61
N LEU A 720 -17.25 4.79 16.11
CA LEU A 720 -17.00 6.14 16.58
C LEU A 720 -18.20 7.05 16.28
N GLY A 721 -18.71 7.71 17.32
CA GLY A 721 -19.75 8.73 17.20
C GLY A 721 -19.35 9.79 16.15
N GLY A 722 -20.06 9.79 15.02
CA GLY A 722 -19.75 10.58 13.82
C GLY A 722 -19.64 9.74 12.55
N PHE A 723 -19.07 8.54 12.65
CA PHE A 723 -18.98 7.55 11.56
C PHE A 723 -20.03 6.44 11.68
N GLU A 724 -20.65 6.23 12.85
CA GLU A 724 -21.79 5.31 13.03
C GLU A 724 -22.90 5.53 11.98
N PRO A 725 -23.40 6.76 11.75
CA PRO A 725 -24.35 7.00 10.67
C PRO A 725 -23.80 6.63 9.28
N THR A 726 -22.54 6.94 9.00
CA THR A 726 -21.92 6.59 7.71
C THR A 726 -21.91 5.08 7.50
N ALA A 727 -21.50 4.32 8.52
CA ALA A 727 -21.41 2.87 8.50
C ALA A 727 -22.76 2.23 8.16
N TRP A 728 -23.83 2.68 8.83
CA TRP A 728 -25.15 2.08 8.62
C TRP A 728 -25.84 2.56 7.34
N GLY A 729 -25.58 3.80 6.90
CA GLY A 729 -25.97 4.25 5.58
C GLY A 729 -25.32 3.43 4.47
N TYR A 730 -24.04 3.12 4.61
CA TYR A 730 -23.33 2.22 3.70
C TYR A 730 -23.91 0.80 3.76
N ARG A 731 -24.12 0.25 4.97
CA ARG A 731 -24.70 -1.10 5.13
C ARG A 731 -26.07 -1.23 4.47
N ALA A 732 -26.87 -0.16 4.46
CA ALA A 732 -28.17 -0.19 3.82
C ALA A 732 -28.12 -0.46 2.30
N MET A 733 -27.00 -0.14 1.64
CA MET A 733 -26.81 -0.37 0.21
C MET A 733 -26.65 -1.85 -0.16
N SER A 734 -26.34 -2.72 0.80
CA SER A 734 -26.15 -4.16 0.56
C SER A 734 -27.04 -5.05 1.44
N ASN A 735 -27.45 -4.56 2.61
CA ASN A 735 -28.37 -5.25 3.52
C ASN A 735 -29.18 -4.24 4.36
N PRO A 736 -30.27 -3.70 3.80
CA PRO A 736 -31.05 -2.66 4.47
C PRO A 736 -31.82 -3.13 5.69
N SER A 737 -32.21 -4.41 5.77
CA SER A 737 -32.86 -4.98 6.96
C SER A 737 -31.92 -5.04 8.17
N GLU A 738 -30.65 -5.41 7.96
CA GLU A 738 -29.65 -5.38 9.02
C GLU A 738 -29.33 -3.94 9.44
N ALA A 739 -29.14 -3.05 8.48
CA ALA A 739 -28.90 -1.64 8.75
C ALA A 739 -30.04 -1.02 9.59
N ALA A 740 -31.30 -1.31 9.24
CA ALA A 740 -32.47 -0.84 9.98
C ALA A 740 -32.47 -1.36 11.43
N SER A 741 -32.14 -2.64 11.62
CA SER A 741 -32.03 -3.25 12.95
C SER A 741 -30.95 -2.57 13.80
N LEU A 742 -29.77 -2.29 13.22
CA LEU A 742 -28.67 -1.59 13.90
C LEU A 742 -29.05 -0.16 14.31
N VAL A 743 -29.71 0.56 13.39
CA VAL A 743 -30.17 1.92 13.61
C VAL A 743 -31.23 1.98 14.73
N ASP A 744 -32.20 1.06 14.73
CA ASP A 744 -33.25 0.97 15.76
C ASP A 744 -32.69 0.64 17.15
N GLU A 745 -31.57 -0.09 17.23
CA GLU A 745 -30.95 -0.47 18.49
C GLU A 745 -30.09 0.64 19.10
N ALA A 746 -29.21 1.26 18.29
CA ALA A 746 -28.05 1.97 18.83
C ALA A 746 -27.79 3.35 18.24
N LEU A 747 -28.71 3.95 17.45
CA LEU A 747 -28.40 5.22 16.79
C LEU A 747 -28.05 6.36 17.76
N PRO A 748 -26.78 6.84 17.78
CA PRO A 748 -26.44 8.02 18.56
C PRO A 748 -27.23 9.22 18.04
N VAL A 749 -27.87 9.96 18.95
CA VAL A 749 -28.39 11.29 18.64
C VAL A 749 -27.32 12.29 19.07
N GLY A 750 -26.49 12.74 18.13
CA GLY A 750 -25.39 13.65 18.40
C GLY A 750 -24.99 14.48 17.18
N PRO A 751 -24.32 15.63 17.36
CA PRO A 751 -23.93 16.51 16.26
C PRO A 751 -22.67 15.96 15.54
N GLY A 752 -22.85 14.90 14.75
CA GLY A 752 -21.86 14.39 13.80
C GLY A 752 -22.08 14.95 12.38
N GLY A 753 -21.09 14.78 11.50
CA GLY A 753 -21.14 15.25 10.09
C GLY A 753 -22.30 14.68 9.27
N ASN A 754 -22.75 13.47 9.60
CA ASN A 754 -24.02 12.91 9.16
C ASN A 754 -25.08 13.04 10.28
N SER A 755 -26.30 13.40 9.91
CA SER A 755 -27.39 13.68 10.85
C SER A 755 -28.16 12.42 11.25
N SER A 756 -28.31 12.13 12.54
CA SER A 756 -29.10 11.00 13.04
C SER A 756 -30.53 10.91 12.46
N PRO A 757 -31.36 11.98 12.45
CA PRO A 757 -32.68 11.91 11.81
C PRO A 757 -32.61 11.59 10.31
N PHE A 758 -31.57 12.07 9.61
CA PHE A 758 -31.38 11.76 8.20
C PHE A 758 -31.06 10.28 8.01
N ILE A 759 -30.08 9.74 8.73
CA ILE A 759 -29.69 8.35 8.54
C ILE A 759 -30.78 7.37 8.93
N TYR A 760 -31.56 7.70 9.98
CA TYR A 760 -32.75 6.94 10.35
C TYR A 760 -33.73 6.85 9.18
N ASN A 761 -34.02 7.99 8.55
CA ASN A 761 -34.89 8.02 7.38
C ASN A 761 -34.29 7.29 6.17
N PHE A 762 -33.00 7.51 5.90
CA PHE A 762 -32.30 6.94 4.75
C PHE A 762 -32.31 5.41 4.78
N VAL A 763 -31.91 4.82 5.90
CA VAL A 763 -31.84 3.38 6.06
C VAL A 763 -33.23 2.74 5.95
N HIS A 764 -34.25 3.30 6.61
CA HIS A 764 -35.61 2.76 6.54
C HIS A 764 -36.31 3.03 5.20
N PHE A 765 -35.93 4.09 4.48
CA PHE A 765 -36.37 4.28 3.10
C PHE A 765 -35.86 3.14 2.22
N ILE A 766 -34.55 2.86 2.24
CA ILE A 766 -33.96 1.76 1.46
C ILE A 766 -34.52 0.41 1.92
N GLU A 767 -34.76 0.20 3.22
CA GLU A 767 -35.42 -1.02 3.72
C GLU A 767 -36.81 -1.22 3.11
N GLY A 768 -37.56 -0.13 2.87
CA GLY A 768 -38.86 -0.20 2.21
C GLY A 768 -38.79 -0.25 0.69
N ALA A 769 -37.79 0.38 0.07
CA ALA A 769 -37.66 0.52 -1.37
C ALA A 769 -36.96 -0.67 -2.05
N GLY A 770 -35.99 -1.28 -1.35
CA GLY A 770 -35.11 -2.33 -1.88
C GLY A 770 -33.68 -1.86 -2.13
N LEU A 771 -32.86 -2.73 -2.73
CA LEU A 771 -31.50 -2.44 -3.18
C LEU A 771 -31.53 -1.60 -4.46
N VAL A 772 -30.46 -0.88 -4.76
CA VAL A 772 -30.36 -0.07 -6.00
C VAL A 772 -30.41 -0.98 -7.23
N ASP A 773 -31.31 -0.67 -8.16
CA ASP A 773 -31.41 -1.36 -9.46
C ASP A 773 -30.71 -0.51 -10.53
N THR A 774 -29.64 -1.04 -11.12
CA THR A 774 -28.83 -0.35 -12.14
C THR A 774 -29.24 -0.69 -13.58
N ASP A 775 -30.20 -1.61 -13.78
CA ASP A 775 -30.72 -1.99 -15.10
C ASP A 775 -31.74 -0.98 -15.65
N VAL A 776 -32.28 -0.12 -14.80
CA VAL A 776 -33.33 0.84 -15.15
C VAL A 776 -32.90 2.27 -14.90
N VAL A 777 -33.01 3.10 -15.94
CA VAL A 777 -32.68 4.52 -15.89
C VAL A 777 -33.89 5.38 -16.26
N GLY A 778 -33.94 6.60 -15.72
CA GLY A 778 -34.95 7.62 -16.00
C GLY A 778 -34.49 8.66 -17.02
N ASP A 779 -35.44 9.34 -17.65
CA ASP A 779 -35.20 10.49 -18.54
C ASP A 779 -35.13 11.85 -17.82
N VAL A 780 -35.14 11.84 -16.49
CA VAL A 780 -35.01 13.05 -15.65
C VAL A 780 -33.74 12.96 -14.79
N PRO A 781 -33.06 14.08 -14.47
CA PRO A 781 -31.82 14.03 -13.70
C PRO A 781 -32.01 13.46 -12.28
N PHE A 782 -33.12 13.86 -11.63
CA PHE A 782 -33.45 13.34 -10.32
C PHE A 782 -34.35 12.11 -10.40
N HIS A 783 -33.73 10.96 -10.57
CA HIS A 783 -34.37 9.66 -10.45
C HIS A 783 -33.52 8.71 -9.62
N GLN A 784 -34.16 7.66 -9.12
CA GLN A 784 -33.50 6.46 -8.60
C GLN A 784 -34.47 5.28 -8.72
N VAL A 785 -33.95 4.09 -9.03
CA VAL A 785 -34.74 2.85 -9.05
C VAL A 785 -34.16 1.88 -8.03
N PHE A 786 -35.06 1.19 -7.32
CA PHE A 786 -34.74 0.16 -6.35
C PHE A 786 -35.54 -1.11 -6.62
N GLU A 787 -35.09 -2.25 -6.10
CA GLU A 787 -35.78 -3.53 -6.17
C GLU A 787 -35.66 -4.33 -4.87
N ASP A 788 -36.75 -4.98 -4.47
CA ASP A 788 -36.84 -5.75 -3.22
C ASP A 788 -36.99 -7.26 -3.43
N GLY A 789 -36.80 -7.74 -4.67
CA GLY A 789 -37.05 -9.14 -5.04
C GLY A 789 -38.51 -9.42 -5.42
N GLU A 790 -39.47 -8.53 -5.15
CA GLU A 790 -40.89 -8.70 -5.51
C GLU A 790 -41.42 -7.57 -6.42
N THR A 791 -40.89 -6.35 -6.27
CA THR A 791 -41.30 -5.14 -6.95
C THR A 791 -40.09 -4.25 -7.26
N ARG A 792 -40.26 -3.34 -8.22
CA ARG A 792 -39.41 -2.16 -8.38
C ARG A 792 -40.05 -0.95 -7.74
N THR A 793 -39.24 -0.14 -7.07
CA THR A 793 -39.60 1.17 -6.54
C THR A 793 -38.94 2.26 -7.38
N TYR A 794 -39.76 3.07 -8.04
CA TYR A 794 -39.32 4.18 -8.88
C TYR A 794 -39.45 5.48 -8.10
N VAL A 795 -38.39 6.28 -8.09
CA VAL A 795 -38.37 7.59 -7.47
C VAL A 795 -38.05 8.64 -8.53
N ALA A 796 -38.82 9.73 -8.54
CA ALA A 796 -38.50 10.90 -9.37
C ALA A 796 -38.85 12.20 -8.64
N TYR A 797 -38.00 13.21 -8.76
CA TYR A 797 -38.26 14.56 -8.28
C TYR A 797 -38.39 15.55 -9.43
N ASN A 798 -39.30 16.51 -9.29
CA ASN A 798 -39.54 17.53 -10.28
C ASN A 798 -39.16 18.93 -9.74
N ALA A 799 -38.03 19.47 -10.21
CA ALA A 799 -37.58 20.82 -9.90
C ALA A 799 -38.33 21.91 -10.71
N ASP A 800 -39.07 21.53 -11.76
CA ASP A 800 -39.81 22.47 -12.60
C ASP A 800 -41.03 23.07 -11.90
N SER A 801 -41.47 24.21 -12.45
CA SER A 801 -42.69 24.90 -12.02
C SER A 801 -44.00 24.29 -12.53
N ALA A 802 -43.92 23.24 -13.35
CA ALA A 802 -45.06 22.52 -13.93
C ALA A 802 -44.90 21.01 -13.72
N GLU A 803 -46.01 20.28 -13.69
CA GLU A 803 -45.99 18.80 -13.65
C GLU A 803 -45.25 18.24 -14.88
N ILE A 804 -44.40 17.25 -14.64
CA ILE A 804 -43.66 16.51 -15.67
C ILE A 804 -44.09 15.04 -15.68
N THR A 805 -43.73 14.34 -16.76
CA THR A 805 -43.76 12.88 -16.82
C THR A 805 -42.33 12.38 -16.86
N ALA A 806 -41.92 11.63 -15.85
CA ALA A 806 -40.63 10.94 -15.83
C ALA A 806 -40.84 9.54 -16.42
N SER A 807 -40.07 9.20 -17.45
CA SER A 807 -40.14 7.92 -18.16
C SER A 807 -38.91 7.09 -17.83
N PHE A 808 -39.09 5.78 -17.68
CA PHE A 808 -38.01 4.83 -17.36
C PHE A 808 -37.76 3.85 -18.50
N SER A 809 -36.54 3.32 -18.59
CA SER A 809 -36.07 2.48 -19.71
C SER A 809 -36.84 1.16 -19.86
N ASP A 810 -37.51 0.68 -18.81
CA ASP A 810 -38.37 -0.50 -18.82
C ASP A 810 -39.85 -0.20 -19.18
N GLY A 811 -40.17 1.07 -19.46
CA GLY A 811 -41.47 1.56 -19.89
C GLY A 811 -42.37 2.09 -18.77
N MET A 812 -41.90 2.15 -17.52
CA MET A 812 -42.62 2.83 -16.44
C MET A 812 -42.72 4.35 -16.69
N GLU A 813 -43.84 4.97 -16.31
CA GLU A 813 -44.04 6.42 -16.39
C GLU A 813 -44.59 6.94 -15.04
N LEU A 814 -43.97 7.99 -14.48
CA LEU A 814 -44.43 8.69 -13.29
C LEU A 814 -44.93 10.10 -13.63
N SER A 815 -46.11 10.46 -13.12
CA SER A 815 -46.60 11.84 -13.16
C SER A 815 -46.10 12.58 -11.92
N VAL A 816 -45.13 13.48 -12.08
CA VAL A 816 -44.43 14.13 -10.96
C VAL A 816 -44.85 15.60 -10.87
N PRO A 817 -45.62 16.01 -9.83
CA PRO A 817 -46.03 17.40 -9.68
C PRO A 817 -44.85 18.35 -9.41
N ALA A 818 -45.02 19.62 -9.75
CA ALA A 818 -44.01 20.66 -9.54
C ALA A 818 -43.55 20.75 -8.07
N GLY A 819 -42.24 20.65 -7.84
CA GLY A 819 -41.60 20.75 -6.53
C GLY A 819 -41.80 19.55 -5.61
N GLU A 820 -42.36 18.44 -6.10
CA GLU A 820 -42.66 17.23 -5.33
C GLU A 820 -41.73 16.07 -5.73
N ILE A 821 -41.50 15.17 -4.79
CA ILE A 821 -40.91 13.84 -5.03
C ILE A 821 -42.05 12.81 -5.09
N VAL A 822 -41.97 11.87 -6.02
CA VAL A 822 -42.93 10.77 -6.15
C VAL A 822 -42.19 9.45 -6.02
N VAL A 823 -42.75 8.56 -5.21
CA VAL A 823 -42.31 7.17 -5.02
C VAL A 823 -43.45 6.26 -5.45
N GLU A 824 -43.17 5.29 -6.32
CA GLU A 824 -44.13 4.27 -6.73
C GLU A 824 -43.49 2.88 -6.77
N SER A 825 -44.01 1.94 -5.98
CA SER A 825 -43.58 0.53 -5.99
C SER A 825 -44.59 -0.34 -6.75
N THR A 826 -44.10 -1.13 -7.71
CA THR A 826 -44.96 -1.97 -8.57
C THR A 826 -44.24 -3.20 -9.11
N ALA A 827 -45.01 -4.27 -9.35
CA ALA A 827 -44.56 -5.47 -10.04
C ALA A 827 -44.86 -5.44 -11.56
N GLU A 828 -45.46 -4.38 -12.11
CA GLU A 828 -45.93 -4.34 -13.51
C GLU A 828 -44.78 -4.42 -14.55
N HIS A 829 -43.59 -3.97 -14.18
CA HIS A 829 -42.38 -3.93 -15.03
C HIS A 829 -41.20 -4.70 -14.41
N TYR A 830 -41.48 -5.56 -13.44
CA TYR A 830 -40.45 -6.31 -12.71
C TYR A 830 -40.64 -7.81 -12.91
N GLU A 831 -39.54 -8.52 -13.16
CA GLU A 831 -39.50 -9.98 -13.23
C GLU A 831 -38.59 -10.47 -12.10
N PRO A 832 -39.15 -10.93 -10.96
CA PRO A 832 -38.39 -11.39 -9.81
C PRO A 832 -37.31 -12.41 -10.15
N ASP A 833 -36.12 -12.22 -9.58
CA ASP A 833 -35.17 -13.32 -9.53
C ASP A 833 -35.69 -14.43 -8.61
N THR A 834 -35.80 -15.62 -9.17
CA THR A 834 -36.21 -16.84 -8.48
C THR A 834 -35.21 -17.97 -8.71
N ALA A 835 -34.10 -17.69 -9.39
CA ALA A 835 -32.98 -18.58 -9.46
C ALA A 835 -32.37 -18.66 -8.07
N ALA A 836 -32.09 -19.88 -7.62
CA ALA A 836 -31.27 -20.06 -6.43
C ALA A 836 -29.81 -20.11 -6.88
N PRO A 837 -28.88 -19.59 -6.06
CA PRO A 837 -27.47 -19.77 -6.29
C PRO A 837 -27.07 -21.23 -6.47
N SER A 838 -25.94 -21.46 -7.14
CA SER A 838 -25.35 -22.80 -7.16
C SER A 838 -25.01 -23.26 -5.74
N THR A 839 -25.18 -24.55 -5.42
CA THR A 839 -24.74 -25.12 -4.13
C THR A 839 -23.23 -24.91 -3.93
N PRO A 840 -22.78 -24.49 -2.73
CA PRO A 840 -21.36 -24.46 -2.38
C PRO A 840 -20.67 -25.79 -2.73
N SER A 841 -19.57 -25.76 -3.47
CA SER A 841 -18.83 -26.97 -3.85
C SER A 841 -17.59 -27.15 -2.98
N ASN A 842 -17.05 -28.38 -2.94
CA ASN A 842 -15.80 -28.69 -2.24
C ASN A 842 -15.76 -28.29 -0.76
N LEU A 843 -16.91 -28.27 -0.06
CA LEU A 843 -16.97 -28.08 1.38
C LEU A 843 -16.09 -29.11 2.10
N GLU A 844 -15.08 -28.63 2.80
CA GLU A 844 -14.12 -29.43 3.56
C GLU A 844 -13.81 -28.83 4.92
N ALA A 845 -13.40 -29.69 5.86
CA ALA A 845 -12.87 -29.27 7.15
C ALA A 845 -11.35 -29.22 7.06
N THR A 846 -10.80 -28.00 7.10
CA THR A 846 -9.35 -27.74 6.94
C THR A 846 -8.61 -28.03 8.25
N MET A 847 -9.26 -27.82 9.39
CA MET A 847 -8.77 -28.16 10.71
C MET A 847 -9.93 -28.58 11.62
N THR A 848 -9.73 -29.58 12.47
CA THR A 848 -10.64 -29.90 13.58
C THR A 848 -9.82 -30.18 14.82
N ASN A 849 -10.21 -29.62 15.96
CA ASN A 849 -9.60 -29.91 17.25
C ASN A 849 -10.68 -30.25 18.30
N SER A 850 -10.30 -30.33 19.56
CA SER A 850 -11.21 -30.68 20.67
C SER A 850 -12.39 -29.72 20.87
N TYR A 851 -12.31 -28.49 20.37
CA TYR A 851 -13.26 -27.40 20.67
C TYR A 851 -13.71 -26.61 19.45
N ALA A 852 -13.13 -26.86 18.28
CA ALA A 852 -13.42 -26.07 17.11
C ALA A 852 -13.19 -26.85 15.82
N THR A 853 -13.78 -26.37 14.74
CA THR A 853 -13.45 -26.77 13.38
C THR A 853 -13.37 -25.55 12.48
N GLU A 854 -12.46 -25.58 11.52
CA GLU A 854 -12.36 -24.63 10.40
C GLU A 854 -12.84 -25.32 9.13
N LEU A 855 -13.59 -24.58 8.32
CA LEU A 855 -14.20 -25.04 7.09
C LEU A 855 -13.85 -24.09 5.95
N ALA A 856 -13.69 -24.65 4.76
CA ALA A 856 -13.56 -23.91 3.51
C ALA A 856 -14.40 -24.58 2.41
N TRP A 857 -14.85 -23.81 1.43
CA TRP A 857 -15.56 -24.27 0.24
C TRP A 857 -15.23 -23.41 -0.98
N ASP A 858 -15.62 -23.90 -2.16
CA ASP A 858 -15.59 -23.11 -3.38
C ASP A 858 -16.83 -22.21 -3.46
N GLY A 859 -16.63 -20.97 -3.91
CA GLY A 859 -17.68 -19.97 -4.08
C GLY A 859 -18.84 -20.42 -4.98
N SER A 860 -20.03 -19.92 -4.67
CA SER A 860 -21.25 -20.11 -5.44
C SER A 860 -21.42 -19.02 -6.50
N THR A 861 -22.25 -19.28 -7.50
CA THR A 861 -22.56 -18.35 -8.59
C THR A 861 -24.05 -18.16 -8.72
N ASP A 862 -24.46 -16.93 -8.97
CA ASP A 862 -25.83 -16.52 -9.25
C ASP A 862 -25.81 -15.26 -10.14
N PRO A 863 -26.75 -15.07 -11.09
CA PRO A 863 -26.84 -13.84 -11.88
C PRO A 863 -26.94 -12.56 -11.06
N SER A 864 -27.57 -12.62 -9.89
CA SER A 864 -27.76 -11.49 -8.97
C SER A 864 -26.65 -11.37 -7.93
N GLY A 865 -25.60 -12.19 -8.03
CA GLY A 865 -24.52 -12.26 -7.06
C GLY A 865 -24.87 -13.05 -5.79
N ILE A 866 -23.90 -13.16 -4.88
CA ILE A 866 -24.09 -13.82 -3.59
C ILE A 866 -24.09 -12.76 -2.50
N GLN A 867 -25.08 -12.81 -1.61
CA GLN A 867 -25.14 -11.90 -0.45
C GLN A 867 -24.37 -12.47 0.74
N TYR A 868 -24.57 -13.75 1.06
CA TYR A 868 -23.84 -14.44 2.13
C TYR A 868 -23.96 -15.96 2.01
N TYR A 869 -23.20 -16.68 2.82
CA TYR A 869 -23.37 -18.10 3.11
C TYR A 869 -23.94 -18.28 4.51
N ALA A 870 -25.07 -18.97 4.62
CA ALA A 870 -25.60 -19.40 5.91
C ALA A 870 -24.98 -20.72 6.34
N VAL A 871 -24.43 -20.75 7.55
CA VAL A 871 -23.74 -21.90 8.14
C VAL A 871 -24.59 -22.48 9.27
N TYR A 872 -24.85 -23.78 9.23
CA TYR A 872 -25.68 -24.50 10.19
C TYR A 872 -24.86 -25.54 10.95
N LEU A 873 -25.03 -25.62 12.26
CA LEU A 873 -24.47 -26.66 13.12
C LEU A 873 -25.59 -27.56 13.67
N ASP A 874 -25.55 -28.85 13.34
CA ASP A 874 -26.60 -29.84 13.66
C ASP A 874 -28.03 -29.44 13.22
N GLY A 875 -28.11 -28.64 12.15
CA GLY A 875 -29.36 -28.17 11.56
C GLY A 875 -29.96 -26.93 12.23
N GLU A 876 -29.26 -26.31 13.19
CA GLU A 876 -29.56 -24.95 13.68
C GLU A 876 -28.59 -23.96 13.04
N GLU A 877 -29.07 -22.78 12.66
CA GLU A 877 -28.20 -21.74 12.06
C GLU A 877 -27.19 -21.28 13.11
N TYR A 878 -25.92 -21.32 12.75
CA TYR A 878 -24.79 -20.95 13.60
C TYR A 878 -24.35 -19.52 13.32
N THR A 879 -24.10 -19.18 12.04
CA THR A 879 -23.68 -17.84 11.62
C THR A 879 -23.90 -17.64 10.11
N THR A 880 -23.69 -16.41 9.63
CA THR A 880 -23.61 -16.06 8.22
C THR A 880 -22.25 -15.45 7.91
N VAL A 881 -21.65 -15.80 6.77
CA VAL A 881 -20.33 -15.28 6.34
C VAL A 881 -20.38 -14.77 4.91
N GLY A 882 -19.57 -13.76 4.58
CA GLY A 882 -19.41 -13.28 3.19
C GLY A 882 -18.41 -14.11 2.38
N ALA A 883 -17.33 -14.55 3.02
CA ALA A 883 -16.28 -15.38 2.43
C ALA A 883 -16.68 -16.87 2.42
N PRO A 884 -16.11 -17.69 1.52
CA PRO A 884 -16.41 -19.11 1.45
C PRO A 884 -15.63 -19.96 2.47
N GLU A 885 -15.48 -19.44 3.69
CA GLU A 885 -14.81 -20.10 4.81
C GLU A 885 -15.42 -19.67 6.15
N VAL A 886 -15.28 -20.51 7.18
CA VAL A 886 -15.73 -20.19 8.54
C VAL A 886 -15.03 -21.04 9.59
N ARG A 887 -14.83 -20.47 10.77
CA ARG A 887 -14.45 -21.18 11.99
C ARG A 887 -15.64 -21.31 12.94
N ILE A 888 -15.87 -22.53 13.44
CA ILE A 888 -16.89 -22.83 14.44
C ILE A 888 -16.19 -23.21 15.75
N ASP A 889 -16.37 -22.39 16.78
CA ASP A 889 -15.78 -22.58 18.12
C ASP A 889 -16.80 -23.15 19.14
N GLU A 890 -16.33 -23.31 20.39
CA GLU A 890 -17.12 -23.80 21.54
C GLU A 890 -17.77 -25.19 21.36
N LEU A 891 -17.25 -26.00 20.44
CA LEU A 891 -17.69 -27.37 20.24
C LEU A 891 -17.36 -28.24 21.45
N SER A 892 -18.22 -29.23 21.70
CA SER A 892 -17.97 -30.24 22.73
C SER A 892 -16.99 -31.28 22.20
N ARG A 893 -16.02 -31.65 23.03
CA ARG A 893 -14.99 -32.66 22.73
C ARG A 893 -15.58 -34.02 22.36
N GLY A 894 -14.91 -34.78 21.49
CA GLY A 894 -15.27 -36.16 21.13
C GLY A 894 -16.69 -36.31 20.58
N THR A 895 -17.24 -35.26 19.97
CA THR A 895 -18.64 -35.17 19.58
C THR A 895 -18.73 -35.03 18.05
N ASP A 896 -19.62 -35.82 17.45
CA ASP A 896 -19.96 -35.72 16.03
C ASP A 896 -20.90 -34.53 15.82
N TYR A 897 -20.58 -33.69 14.82
CA TYR A 897 -21.38 -32.56 14.37
C TYR A 897 -21.65 -32.70 12.87
N THR A 898 -22.87 -32.44 12.44
CA THR A 898 -23.20 -32.25 11.02
C THR A 898 -23.24 -30.76 10.74
N ILE A 899 -22.36 -30.28 9.87
CA ILE A 899 -22.33 -28.89 9.43
C ILE A 899 -22.91 -28.79 8.02
N ALA A 900 -23.71 -27.76 7.79
CA ALA A 900 -24.26 -27.46 6.46
C ALA A 900 -23.98 -26.01 6.08
N VAL A 901 -23.79 -25.76 4.79
CA VAL A 901 -23.58 -24.43 4.21
C VAL A 901 -24.49 -24.27 2.99
N GLU A 902 -25.21 -23.15 2.91
CA GLU A 902 -25.93 -22.72 1.70
C GLU A 902 -25.55 -21.28 1.34
N ALA A 903 -25.39 -21.01 0.05
CA ALA A 903 -25.31 -19.65 -0.48
C ALA A 903 -26.72 -19.04 -0.60
N VAL A 904 -26.83 -17.75 -0.32
CA VAL A 904 -28.05 -16.94 -0.42
C VAL A 904 -27.74 -15.70 -1.26
N ASP A 905 -28.59 -15.41 -2.24
CA ASP A 905 -28.49 -14.20 -3.08
C ASP A 905 -29.08 -12.95 -2.37
N PRO A 906 -28.94 -11.74 -2.93
CA PRO A 906 -29.50 -10.52 -2.32
C PRO A 906 -31.03 -10.50 -2.17
N PHE A 907 -31.76 -11.39 -2.85
CA PHE A 907 -33.22 -11.50 -2.82
C PHE A 907 -33.73 -12.63 -1.92
N GLY A 908 -32.83 -13.31 -1.21
CA GLY A 908 -33.15 -14.38 -0.27
C GLY A 908 -33.40 -15.75 -0.92
N ASN A 909 -33.07 -15.95 -2.21
CA ASN A 909 -33.08 -17.28 -2.79
C ASN A 909 -31.88 -18.07 -2.25
N ALA A 910 -32.16 -19.20 -1.60
CA ALA A 910 -31.16 -20.08 -1.03
C ALA A 910 -30.85 -21.27 -1.93
N SER A 911 -29.56 -21.54 -2.12
CA SER A 911 -29.08 -22.77 -2.76
C SER A 911 -29.42 -24.02 -1.93
N PRO A 912 -29.38 -25.23 -2.52
CA PRO A 912 -29.36 -26.45 -1.73
C PRO A 912 -28.11 -26.52 -0.85
N GLN A 913 -28.26 -26.99 0.40
CA GLN A 913 -27.14 -27.15 1.34
C GLN A 913 -26.07 -28.15 0.89
N ALA A 914 -24.81 -27.75 0.99
CA ALA A 914 -23.65 -28.64 1.09
C ALA A 914 -23.49 -29.08 2.55
N THR A 915 -23.15 -30.34 2.81
CA THR A 915 -23.05 -30.88 4.18
C THR A 915 -21.75 -31.65 4.39
N ILE A 916 -21.15 -31.50 5.56
CA ILE A 916 -20.00 -32.27 6.03
C ILE A 916 -20.23 -32.74 7.47
N ASP A 917 -19.79 -33.95 7.79
CA ASP A 917 -19.77 -34.45 9.17
C ASP A 917 -18.34 -34.29 9.71
N VAL A 918 -18.21 -33.63 10.87
CA VAL A 918 -16.94 -33.48 11.59
C VAL A 918 -17.05 -34.13 12.97
N THR A 919 -15.95 -34.67 13.47
CA THR A 919 -15.87 -35.20 14.85
C THR A 919 -14.77 -34.43 15.57
N THR A 920 -15.12 -33.72 16.63
CA THR A 920 -14.10 -33.05 17.47
C THR A 920 -13.25 -34.06 18.21
N ASP A 921 -11.99 -33.71 18.48
CA ASP A 921 -11.08 -34.61 19.18
C ASP A 921 -11.54 -34.88 20.62
N SER A 922 -11.26 -36.10 21.10
CA SER A 922 -11.49 -36.47 22.49
C SER A 922 -10.34 -36.02 23.42
N GLU A 923 -10.53 -36.01 24.74
CA GLU A 923 -9.48 -35.58 25.68
C GLU A 923 -8.31 -36.56 25.68
N ASP A 924 -7.13 -36.07 25.28
CA ASP A 924 -5.89 -36.81 25.40
C ASP A 924 -5.38 -36.80 26.85
N THR A 925 -5.55 -37.96 27.52
CA THR A 925 -5.11 -38.19 28.90
C THR A 925 -3.94 -39.16 29.00
N ALA A 926 -3.40 -39.56 27.85
CA ALA A 926 -2.40 -40.60 27.78
C ALA A 926 -1.00 -39.96 27.75
N PRO A 927 -0.17 -40.11 28.79
CA PRO A 927 1.17 -39.54 28.76
C PRO A 927 1.99 -40.12 27.60
N PRO A 928 2.79 -39.28 26.91
CA PRO A 928 3.55 -39.71 25.75
C PRO A 928 4.55 -40.80 26.14
N ASN A 929 5.02 -41.56 25.14
CA ASN A 929 6.14 -42.47 25.39
C ASN A 929 7.36 -41.66 25.82
N ALA A 930 8.14 -42.19 26.76
CA ALA A 930 9.40 -41.58 27.12
C ALA A 930 10.34 -41.47 25.90
N PRO A 931 11.15 -40.40 25.80
CA PRO A 931 12.22 -40.30 24.82
C PRO A 931 13.13 -41.53 24.88
N ARG A 932 13.83 -41.83 23.79
CA ARG A 932 14.68 -43.03 23.70
C ARG A 932 16.14 -42.64 23.49
N ASN A 933 17.05 -43.54 23.86
CA ASN A 933 18.49 -43.40 23.60
C ASN A 933 19.08 -42.02 23.96
N PRO A 934 18.96 -41.53 25.21
CA PRO A 934 19.67 -40.32 25.61
C PRO A 934 21.18 -40.56 25.53
N GLN A 935 21.88 -39.70 24.81
CA GLN A 935 23.31 -39.77 24.53
C GLN A 935 23.95 -38.42 24.78
N THR A 936 25.20 -38.43 25.24
CA THR A 936 25.98 -37.21 25.45
C THR A 936 27.06 -37.09 24.39
N GLY A 937 27.27 -35.87 23.88
CA GLY A 937 28.39 -35.52 23.03
C GLY A 937 29.72 -35.45 23.79
N SER A 938 30.75 -34.96 23.10
CA SER A 938 32.08 -34.78 23.70
C SER A 938 32.02 -33.72 24.80
N PRO A 939 32.31 -34.07 26.07
CA PRO A 939 32.24 -33.10 27.15
C PRO A 939 33.30 -32.02 27.00
N SER A 940 32.95 -30.77 27.30
CA SER A 940 33.94 -29.72 27.56
C SER A 940 34.27 -29.66 29.05
N LYS A 941 35.02 -28.63 29.47
CA LYS A 941 35.25 -28.38 30.90
C LYS A 941 33.97 -27.94 31.62
N THR A 942 33.05 -27.27 30.93
CA THR A 942 31.88 -26.63 31.54
C THR A 942 30.59 -26.88 30.79
N SER A 943 30.60 -27.74 29.78
CA SER A 943 29.42 -28.04 28.98
C SER A 943 29.38 -29.48 28.51
N ILE A 944 28.17 -29.99 28.28
CA ILE A 944 27.90 -31.31 27.71
C ILE A 944 26.71 -31.17 26.77
N ASP A 945 26.85 -31.62 25.53
CA ASP A 945 25.71 -31.73 24.62
C ASP A 945 24.91 -32.99 24.93
N LEU A 946 23.59 -32.87 25.02
CA LEU A 946 22.66 -33.97 25.26
C LEU A 946 21.75 -34.12 24.04
N SER A 947 21.61 -35.35 23.53
CA SER A 947 20.69 -35.69 22.44
C SER A 947 19.90 -36.95 22.76
N TRP A 948 18.74 -37.12 22.13
CA TRP A 948 17.88 -38.28 22.29
C TRP A 948 17.10 -38.57 21.02
N GLU A 949 16.54 -39.78 20.91
CA GLU A 949 15.54 -40.09 19.90
C GLU A 949 14.17 -39.57 20.34
N ALA A 950 13.45 -38.98 19.39
CA ALA A 950 12.11 -38.42 19.59
C ALA A 950 11.16 -39.40 20.31
N ALA A 951 10.37 -38.84 21.21
CA ALA A 951 9.21 -39.50 21.77
C ALA A 951 8.12 -39.69 20.71
N SER A 952 7.17 -40.55 21.00
CA SER A 952 5.95 -40.70 20.20
C SER A 952 4.78 -40.62 21.14
N ASP A 953 3.74 -39.93 20.70
CA ASP A 953 2.51 -39.87 21.44
C ASP A 953 1.70 -41.17 21.32
N VAL A 954 0.83 -41.46 22.28
CA VAL A 954 0.11 -42.74 22.41
C VAL A 954 -1.39 -42.55 22.63
N GLY A 955 -2.21 -42.90 21.65
CA GLY A 955 -3.67 -42.78 21.76
C GLY A 955 -4.23 -42.04 20.56
N GLU A 956 -5.34 -41.31 20.75
CA GLU A 956 -5.84 -40.28 19.82
C GLU A 956 -5.01 -38.99 19.95
N GLY A 957 -3.70 -39.13 20.18
CA GLY A 957 -2.87 -38.18 20.92
C GLY A 957 -2.66 -36.82 20.25
N SER A 958 -2.50 -35.81 21.12
CA SER A 958 -2.31 -34.38 20.84
C SER A 958 -0.96 -34.00 20.22
N GLY A 959 -0.05 -34.97 20.04
CA GLY A 959 1.30 -34.75 19.53
C GLY A 959 2.27 -34.30 20.61
N ILE A 960 3.57 -34.41 20.35
CA ILE A 960 4.61 -33.94 21.29
C ILE A 960 4.74 -32.42 21.16
N ASP A 961 4.55 -31.70 22.27
CA ASP A 961 4.69 -30.24 22.33
C ASP A 961 6.15 -29.84 22.58
N HIS A 962 6.77 -30.36 23.64
CA HIS A 962 8.17 -30.10 23.96
C HIS A 962 8.81 -31.18 24.84
N TYR A 963 10.12 -31.03 25.10
CA TYR A 963 10.90 -31.85 26.03
C TYR A 963 11.41 -31.00 27.20
N ALA A 964 11.17 -31.46 28.43
CA ALA A 964 11.81 -30.92 29.63
C ALA A 964 13.13 -31.66 29.92
N VAL A 965 14.21 -30.90 30.04
CA VAL A 965 15.58 -31.41 30.24
C VAL A 965 16.02 -31.16 31.68
N LEU A 966 16.53 -32.20 32.33
CA LEU A 966 16.85 -32.26 33.74
C LEU A 966 18.35 -32.41 33.96
N VAL A 967 18.92 -31.71 34.96
CA VAL A 967 20.27 -31.93 35.48
C VAL A 967 20.17 -32.37 36.95
N ASP A 968 20.70 -33.55 37.27
CA ASP A 968 20.58 -34.20 38.59
C ASP A 968 19.15 -34.27 39.13
N GLY A 969 18.18 -34.42 38.22
CA GLY A 969 16.75 -34.54 38.53
C GLY A 969 16.04 -33.22 38.84
N GLN A 970 16.65 -32.07 38.54
CA GLN A 970 15.98 -30.77 38.52
C GLN A 970 15.87 -30.27 37.08
N GLU A 971 14.73 -29.68 36.73
CA GLU A 971 14.56 -29.07 35.41
C GLU A 971 15.58 -27.95 35.22
N TYR A 972 16.26 -28.00 34.09
CA TYR A 972 17.28 -27.06 33.67
C TYR A 972 16.76 -26.16 32.55
N THR A 973 16.09 -26.75 31.54
CA THR A 973 15.47 -26.02 30.42
C THR A 973 14.40 -26.88 29.74
N THR A 974 13.61 -26.29 28.83
CA THR A 974 12.76 -26.99 27.87
C THR A 974 13.23 -26.74 26.44
N THR A 975 12.86 -27.61 25.50
CA THR A 975 13.16 -27.46 24.05
C THR A 975 12.16 -28.26 23.21
N ALA A 976 11.81 -27.77 22.01
CA ALA A 976 11.04 -28.54 21.02
C ALA A 976 11.93 -29.53 20.23
N GLU A 977 13.24 -29.28 20.20
CA GLU A 977 14.23 -30.09 19.49
C GLU A 977 14.62 -31.35 20.27
N THR A 978 15.24 -32.33 19.61
CA THR A 978 15.72 -33.58 20.24
C THR A 978 17.18 -33.52 20.71
N SER A 979 17.72 -32.32 20.87
CA SER A 979 19.07 -32.08 21.41
C SER A 979 19.18 -30.71 22.08
N VAL A 980 20.06 -30.60 23.07
CA VAL A 980 20.36 -29.35 23.76
C VAL A 980 21.81 -29.33 24.27
N ALA A 981 22.45 -28.16 24.22
CA ALA A 981 23.73 -27.91 24.88
C ALA A 981 23.49 -27.50 26.33
N LEU A 982 24.14 -28.18 27.28
CA LEU A 982 24.03 -27.90 28.71
C LEU A 982 25.31 -27.23 29.20
N ASP A 983 25.23 -25.94 29.51
CA ASP A 983 26.35 -25.10 29.93
C ASP A 983 26.43 -24.91 31.46
N ASP A 984 27.44 -24.17 31.91
CA ASP A 984 27.69 -23.83 33.32
C ASP A 984 27.86 -25.03 34.27
N LEU A 985 28.40 -26.14 33.74
CA LEU A 985 28.76 -27.33 34.49
C LEU A 985 30.13 -27.19 35.17
N ASP A 986 30.33 -27.84 36.31
CA ASP A 986 31.59 -27.83 37.05
C ASP A 986 32.63 -28.77 36.37
N PRO A 987 33.89 -28.35 36.15
CA PRO A 987 34.92 -29.18 35.55
C PRO A 987 35.26 -30.46 36.32
N GLY A 988 35.46 -31.57 35.61
CA GLY A 988 35.76 -32.87 36.20
C GLY A 988 34.61 -33.51 36.98
N THR A 989 33.38 -32.99 36.86
CA THR A 989 32.22 -33.41 37.65
C THR A 989 31.30 -34.32 36.85
N LYS A 990 30.81 -35.38 37.50
CA LYS A 990 29.85 -36.32 36.91
C LYS A 990 28.42 -35.85 37.20
N TYR A 991 27.63 -35.70 36.14
CA TYR A 991 26.22 -35.30 36.15
C TYR A 991 25.32 -36.44 35.67
N THR A 992 24.07 -36.46 36.15
CA THR A 992 22.99 -37.27 35.58
C THR A 992 22.03 -36.35 34.80
N PHE A 993 21.97 -36.50 33.49
CA PHE A 993 21.06 -35.75 32.63
C PHE A 993 19.78 -36.53 32.41
N GLY A 994 18.62 -35.86 32.42
CA GLY A 994 17.30 -36.46 32.20
C GLY A 994 16.50 -35.75 31.12
N VAL A 995 15.62 -36.46 30.42
CA VAL A 995 14.70 -35.88 29.41
C VAL A 995 13.30 -36.45 29.62
N VAL A 996 12.29 -35.57 29.62
CA VAL A 996 10.86 -35.87 29.71
C VAL A 996 10.17 -35.28 28.49
N ALA A 997 9.49 -36.09 27.69
CA ALA A 997 8.56 -35.59 26.67
C ALA A 997 7.24 -35.14 27.30
N VAL A 998 6.69 -34.04 26.79
CA VAL A 998 5.40 -33.44 27.16
C VAL A 998 4.55 -33.34 25.89
N ASP A 999 3.30 -33.81 25.93
CA ASP A 999 2.36 -33.72 24.80
C ASP A 999 1.59 -32.38 24.79
N GLY A 1000 0.82 -32.13 23.73
CA GLY A 1000 -0.02 -30.93 23.58
C GLY A 1000 -1.14 -30.80 24.62
N ALA A 1001 -1.49 -31.89 25.31
CA ALA A 1001 -2.42 -31.91 26.43
C ALA A 1001 -1.74 -31.70 27.80
N GLY A 1002 -0.41 -31.54 27.83
CA GLY A 1002 0.39 -31.31 29.03
C GLY A 1002 0.66 -32.57 29.86
N ASN A 1003 0.48 -33.77 29.30
CA ASN A 1003 0.84 -35.01 29.98
C ASN A 1003 2.35 -35.27 29.85
N GLU A 1004 2.99 -35.65 30.97
CA GLU A 1004 4.42 -35.93 31.01
C GLU A 1004 4.73 -37.44 30.90
N SER A 1005 5.70 -37.77 30.06
CA SER A 1005 6.30 -39.10 30.03
C SER A 1005 7.16 -39.38 31.28
N ARG A 1006 7.61 -40.63 31.45
CA ARG A 1006 8.65 -40.95 32.45
C ARG A 1006 10.02 -40.41 31.97
N PRO A 1007 10.87 -39.87 32.86
CA PRO A 1007 12.20 -39.40 32.45
C PRO A 1007 13.10 -40.55 31.99
N VAL A 1008 13.91 -40.30 30.96
CA VAL A 1008 15.09 -41.12 30.61
C VAL A 1008 16.36 -40.39 30.96
N THR A 1009 17.39 -41.12 31.43
CA THR A 1009 18.61 -40.49 31.96
C THR A 1009 19.89 -41.06 31.36
N VAL A 1010 20.92 -40.23 31.26
CA VAL A 1010 22.29 -40.59 30.89
C VAL A 1010 23.30 -39.89 31.81
N ASP A 1011 24.37 -40.59 32.15
CA ASP A 1011 25.44 -40.07 32.99
C ASP A 1011 26.60 -39.60 32.11
N ALA A 1012 27.14 -38.40 32.35
CA ALA A 1012 28.40 -37.97 31.73
C ALA A 1012 29.23 -37.11 32.68
N GLN A 1013 30.52 -36.96 32.35
CA GLN A 1013 31.48 -36.25 33.17
C GLN A 1013 32.20 -35.18 32.33
N THR A 1014 32.28 -33.96 32.85
CA THR A 1014 33.04 -32.87 32.21
C THR A 1014 34.54 -33.13 32.26
N VAL A 1015 35.28 -32.54 31.32
CA VAL A 1015 36.74 -32.72 31.23
C VAL A 1015 37.45 -32.09 32.43
N ALA A 1016 38.42 -32.81 32.99
CA ALA A 1016 39.21 -32.35 34.13
C ALA A 1016 40.15 -31.19 33.76
N GLU A 1017 40.36 -30.28 34.71
CA GLU A 1017 41.21 -29.10 34.51
C GLU A 1017 42.69 -29.49 34.26
N GLY A 1018 43.22 -29.17 33.07
CA GLY A 1018 44.65 -29.27 32.75
C GLY A 1018 45.11 -30.44 31.86
N ALA A 1019 44.21 -31.26 31.28
CA ALA A 1019 44.57 -32.26 30.27
C ALA A 1019 44.85 -31.60 28.90
N THR A 1020 45.93 -32.01 28.20
CA THR A 1020 46.35 -31.45 26.89
C THR A 1020 46.93 -32.53 25.98
N GLN A 1021 46.53 -32.54 24.71
CA GLN A 1021 47.08 -33.41 23.66
C GLN A 1021 48.54 -33.05 23.33
N ARG A 1022 49.37 -34.05 23.07
CA ARG A 1022 50.80 -33.92 22.71
C ARG A 1022 51.21 -35.00 21.70
N PRO A 1023 52.04 -34.68 20.70
CA PRO A 1023 52.48 -35.65 19.69
C PRO A 1023 53.11 -36.91 20.29
N PHE A 1024 52.89 -38.07 19.67
CA PHE A 1024 53.59 -39.31 20.06
C PHE A 1024 55.12 -39.11 20.09
N GLN A 1025 55.73 -39.39 21.25
CA GLN A 1025 57.17 -39.15 21.52
C GLN A 1025 57.64 -37.70 21.29
N GLY A 1026 56.71 -36.73 21.24
CA GLY A 1026 56.98 -35.32 21.04
C GLY A 1026 57.30 -34.92 19.59
N GLU A 1027 57.10 -35.82 18.62
CA GLU A 1027 57.37 -35.54 17.20
C GLU A 1027 56.11 -35.71 16.34
N ARG A 1028 55.78 -34.69 15.54
CA ARG A 1028 54.69 -34.74 14.55
C ARG A 1028 55.07 -35.61 13.36
N ARG A 1029 54.11 -36.37 12.81
CA ARG A 1029 54.34 -37.20 11.61
C ARG A 1029 54.26 -36.36 10.34
N GLN A 1030 55.12 -36.62 9.36
CA GLN A 1030 55.17 -35.84 8.12
C GLN A 1030 54.21 -36.40 7.07
N ILE A 1031 53.52 -35.51 6.35
CA ILE A 1031 52.67 -35.81 5.19
C ILE A 1031 53.25 -35.04 3.97
N PRO A 1032 53.49 -35.66 2.80
CA PRO A 1032 53.19 -37.05 2.45
C PRO A 1032 54.05 -38.05 3.24
N GLY A 1033 53.44 -39.13 3.71
CA GLY A 1033 54.11 -40.07 4.59
C GLY A 1033 53.18 -41.09 5.23
N LYS A 1034 53.81 -42.11 5.85
CA LYS A 1034 53.14 -43.22 6.54
C LYS A 1034 53.11 -42.96 8.05
N ILE A 1035 51.95 -43.18 8.67
CA ILE A 1035 51.68 -43.06 10.09
C ILE A 1035 51.26 -44.43 10.62
N GLU A 1036 52.03 -45.00 11.55
CA GLU A 1036 51.69 -46.28 12.20
C GLU A 1036 50.56 -46.07 13.21
N ALA A 1037 49.63 -47.03 13.30
CA ALA A 1037 48.42 -46.90 14.11
C ALA A 1037 48.72 -46.78 15.62
N GLU A 1038 49.75 -47.46 16.12
CA GLU A 1038 50.20 -47.40 17.51
C GLU A 1038 50.89 -46.07 17.89
N HIS A 1039 51.06 -45.15 16.94
CA HIS A 1039 51.70 -43.86 17.13
C HIS A 1039 50.73 -42.70 17.41
N PHE A 1040 49.59 -42.98 18.03
CA PHE A 1040 48.64 -41.96 18.47
C PHE A 1040 49.18 -41.10 19.63
N ASP A 1041 48.61 -39.91 19.78
CA ASP A 1041 49.09 -38.86 20.67
C ASP A 1041 48.98 -39.21 22.17
N GLN A 1042 49.54 -38.35 23.02
CA GLN A 1042 49.44 -38.42 24.47
C GLN A 1042 48.47 -37.33 24.94
N GLY A 1043 47.46 -37.68 25.73
CA GLY A 1043 46.46 -36.72 26.21
C GLY A 1043 45.47 -37.36 27.17
N GLY A 1044 45.21 -38.66 26.97
CA GLY A 1044 44.29 -39.45 27.76
C GLY A 1044 42.91 -39.55 27.11
N GLU A 1045 42.02 -40.22 27.81
CA GLU A 1045 40.62 -40.42 27.44
C GLU A 1045 39.90 -39.09 27.20
N GLY A 1046 39.24 -38.96 26.05
CA GLY A 1046 38.55 -37.74 25.61
C GLY A 1046 39.47 -36.59 25.18
N VAL A 1047 40.79 -36.81 25.08
CA VAL A 1047 41.76 -35.77 24.71
C VAL A 1047 42.69 -36.18 23.56
N SER A 1048 43.07 -37.45 23.47
CA SER A 1048 43.92 -37.96 22.37
C SER A 1048 43.45 -39.32 21.82
N TYR A 1049 42.51 -39.94 22.52
CA TYR A 1049 41.78 -41.12 22.13
C TYR A 1049 40.45 -41.15 22.89
N HIS A 1050 39.46 -41.87 22.34
CA HIS A 1050 38.31 -42.34 23.09
C HIS A 1050 38.28 -43.86 23.04
N GLU A 1051 38.24 -44.48 24.20
CA GLU A 1051 38.27 -45.92 24.38
C GLU A 1051 37.12 -46.33 25.29
N THR A 1052 36.34 -47.32 24.86
CA THR A 1052 35.15 -47.75 25.59
C THR A 1052 35.48 -48.74 26.71
N SER A 1053 36.70 -49.28 26.73
CA SER A 1053 37.20 -50.19 27.74
C SER A 1053 38.29 -49.57 28.63
N ASP A 1054 38.53 -50.10 29.82
CA ASP A 1054 39.55 -49.57 30.75
C ASP A 1054 40.86 -50.39 30.73
N VAL A 1055 41.00 -51.33 29.79
CA VAL A 1055 42.14 -52.26 29.68
C VAL A 1055 42.45 -52.62 28.22
N ASN A 1056 43.75 -52.67 27.86
CA ASN A 1056 44.18 -53.18 26.55
C ASN A 1056 43.92 -54.71 26.43
N GLN A 1057 42.91 -55.06 25.65
CA GLN A 1057 42.43 -56.40 25.32
C GLN A 1057 43.28 -57.10 24.26
N ALA A 1058 43.88 -56.36 23.33
CA ALA A 1058 44.75 -56.90 22.27
C ALA A 1058 46.10 -57.41 22.80
N GLY A 1059 46.54 -56.88 23.95
CA GLY A 1059 47.50 -57.53 24.86
C GLY A 1059 48.98 -57.32 24.56
N ALA A 1060 49.37 -56.36 23.72
CA ALA A 1060 50.78 -55.98 23.54
C ALA A 1060 51.24 -54.96 24.60
N ASP A 1061 52.40 -55.22 25.20
CA ASP A 1061 53.06 -54.32 26.16
C ASP A 1061 53.89 -53.25 25.42
N TYR A 1062 53.20 -52.32 24.73
CA TYR A 1062 53.82 -51.24 23.95
C TYR A 1062 53.73 -49.87 24.63
N ARG A 1063 52.55 -49.52 25.18
CA ARG A 1063 52.28 -48.28 25.93
C ARG A 1063 51.37 -48.56 27.12
N ASP A 1064 51.51 -47.76 28.17
CA ASP A 1064 50.56 -47.71 29.27
C ASP A 1064 49.28 -46.99 28.79
N GLY A 1065 48.13 -47.65 28.88
CA GLY A 1065 46.84 -47.09 28.49
C GLY A 1065 45.81 -48.17 28.14
N PRO A 1066 44.55 -47.78 27.98
CA PRO A 1066 43.47 -48.72 27.69
C PRO A 1066 43.37 -49.11 26.20
N VAL A 1067 43.93 -48.30 25.28
CA VAL A 1067 43.89 -48.56 23.82
C VAL A 1067 44.40 -49.95 23.46
N ASP A 1068 43.63 -50.64 22.62
CA ASP A 1068 43.80 -52.05 22.26
C ASP A 1068 44.94 -52.34 21.25
N ILE A 1069 46.19 -52.14 21.69
CA ILE A 1069 47.40 -52.41 20.89
C ILE A 1069 47.78 -53.91 20.92
N GLY A 1070 47.90 -54.54 19.76
CA GLY A 1070 48.32 -55.94 19.54
C GLY A 1070 49.67 -56.11 18.83
N ASP A 1071 50.34 -57.25 19.03
CA ASP A 1071 51.65 -57.60 18.41
C ASP A 1071 51.43 -58.34 17.07
N ALA A 1072 51.90 -57.74 15.97
CA ALA A 1072 51.79 -58.30 14.62
C ALA A 1072 53.02 -59.12 14.18
N GLY A 1073 54.04 -59.23 15.05
CA GLY A 1073 55.27 -59.98 14.82
C GLY A 1073 56.34 -59.20 14.04
N GLY A 1074 57.62 -59.52 14.29
CA GLY A 1074 58.75 -58.87 13.61
C GLY A 1074 59.08 -57.45 14.08
N GLY A 1075 58.39 -56.95 15.11
CA GLY A 1075 58.55 -55.60 15.67
C GLY A 1075 57.47 -54.60 15.25
N ASN A 1076 56.38 -55.05 14.61
CA ASN A 1076 55.24 -54.22 14.19
C ASN A 1076 54.05 -54.40 15.14
N TYR A 1077 53.24 -53.36 15.33
CA TYR A 1077 52.04 -53.36 16.17
C TYR A 1077 50.82 -52.90 15.37
N THR A 1078 49.64 -53.25 15.87
CA THR A 1078 48.35 -52.91 15.22
C THR A 1078 47.31 -52.61 16.29
N ILE A 1079 46.29 -51.82 15.98
CA ILE A 1079 45.13 -51.63 16.87
C ILE A 1079 44.04 -52.60 16.45
N GLY A 1080 43.45 -53.31 17.40
CA GLY A 1080 42.35 -54.25 17.15
C GLY A 1080 41.31 -54.15 18.24
N TYR A 1081 40.28 -55.00 18.22
CA TYR A 1081 39.18 -54.97 19.20
C TYR A 1081 38.40 -53.64 19.26
N ILE A 1082 38.44 -52.84 18.20
CA ILE A 1082 37.83 -51.50 18.11
C ILE A 1082 36.31 -51.61 17.88
N PRO A 1083 35.42 -51.34 18.87
CA PRO A 1083 34.00 -51.14 18.64
C PRO A 1083 33.69 -49.80 17.96
N GLU A 1084 32.42 -49.65 17.56
CA GLU A 1084 31.87 -48.37 17.10
C GLU A 1084 31.95 -47.30 18.20
N GLY A 1085 32.29 -46.07 17.80
CA GLY A 1085 32.40 -44.88 18.65
C GLY A 1085 33.83 -44.56 19.10
N GLU A 1086 34.77 -45.49 18.98
CA GLU A 1086 36.17 -45.25 19.38
C GLU A 1086 36.96 -44.45 18.35
N TRP A 1087 37.93 -43.68 18.81
CA TRP A 1087 38.79 -42.87 17.94
C TRP A 1087 40.20 -42.65 18.48
N LEU A 1088 41.13 -42.38 17.56
CA LEU A 1088 42.55 -42.11 17.85
C LEU A 1088 43.02 -40.87 17.10
N GLU A 1089 43.77 -39.99 17.77
CA GLU A 1089 44.33 -38.78 17.16
C GLU A 1089 45.85 -38.81 17.00
N TYR A 1090 46.31 -38.16 15.91
CA TYR A 1090 47.70 -38.09 15.51
C TYR A 1090 48.06 -36.65 15.13
N SER A 1091 49.05 -36.07 15.82
CA SER A 1091 49.61 -34.79 15.41
C SER A 1091 50.52 -34.96 14.18
N VAL A 1092 50.23 -34.24 13.10
CA VAL A 1092 50.97 -34.31 11.83
C VAL A 1092 51.46 -32.92 11.39
N THR A 1093 52.41 -32.91 10.45
CA THR A 1093 52.82 -31.74 9.69
C THR A 1093 52.73 -32.08 8.20
N VAL A 1094 51.88 -31.37 7.47
CA VAL A 1094 51.73 -31.46 6.01
C VAL A 1094 52.75 -30.55 5.36
N GLU A 1095 53.57 -31.11 4.47
CA GLU A 1095 54.73 -30.46 3.88
C GLU A 1095 54.34 -29.29 2.97
N SER A 1096 53.24 -29.40 2.22
CA SER A 1096 52.78 -28.37 1.28
C SER A 1096 51.28 -28.47 1.03
N THR A 1097 50.61 -27.34 0.83
CA THR A 1097 49.20 -27.34 0.42
C THR A 1097 49.04 -28.02 -0.93
N ALA A 1098 48.38 -29.18 -0.98
CA ALA A 1098 48.20 -29.99 -2.19
C ALA A 1098 47.06 -31.00 -2.01
N GLU A 1099 46.71 -31.68 -3.10
CA GLU A 1099 45.83 -32.85 -3.06
C GLU A 1099 46.61 -34.11 -2.67
N TYR A 1100 46.05 -34.88 -1.73
CA TYR A 1100 46.60 -36.12 -1.20
C TYR A 1100 45.58 -37.26 -1.30
N ASP A 1101 46.05 -38.43 -1.70
CA ASP A 1101 45.29 -39.68 -1.61
C ASP A 1101 45.54 -40.32 -0.23
N ILE A 1102 44.47 -40.66 0.48
CA ILE A 1102 44.54 -41.27 1.82
C ILE A 1102 44.33 -42.78 1.69
N ILE A 1103 45.29 -43.56 2.21
CA ILE A 1103 45.32 -45.02 2.11
C ILE A 1103 45.47 -45.61 3.50
N VAL A 1104 44.58 -46.52 3.87
CA VAL A 1104 44.58 -47.21 5.16
C VAL A 1104 44.88 -48.70 5.01
N SER A 1105 45.66 -49.26 5.91
CA SER A 1105 45.98 -50.69 5.99
C SER A 1105 45.14 -51.33 7.09
N VAL A 1106 44.24 -52.21 6.67
CA VAL A 1106 43.20 -52.80 7.52
C VAL A 1106 43.09 -54.30 7.31
N ALA A 1107 42.63 -55.04 8.34
CA ALA A 1107 42.35 -56.47 8.27
C ALA A 1107 41.01 -56.79 8.95
N SER A 1108 40.27 -57.74 8.39
CA SER A 1108 39.07 -58.30 9.04
C SER A 1108 38.84 -59.73 8.55
N ALA A 1109 38.55 -60.66 9.47
CA ALA A 1109 38.18 -62.02 9.06
C ALA A 1109 36.76 -62.14 8.49
N GLU A 1110 35.92 -61.13 8.76
CA GLU A 1110 34.48 -61.18 8.49
C GLU A 1110 34.01 -60.03 7.58
N GLY A 1111 34.80 -58.96 7.45
CA GLY A 1111 34.36 -57.66 6.93
C GLY A 1111 33.80 -56.81 8.08
N GLY A 1112 33.97 -55.50 8.03
CA GLY A 1112 33.61 -54.58 9.13
C GLY A 1112 33.73 -53.12 8.74
N GLY A 1113 33.89 -52.24 9.73
CA GLY A 1113 33.74 -50.79 9.54
C GLY A 1113 32.26 -50.38 9.41
N PRO A 1114 31.94 -49.19 8.87
CA PRO A 1114 32.88 -48.28 8.22
C PRO A 1114 33.79 -47.53 9.20
N ILE A 1115 34.80 -46.87 8.66
CA ILE A 1115 35.68 -45.94 9.37
C ILE A 1115 35.72 -44.64 8.58
N HIS A 1116 35.97 -43.51 9.24
CA HIS A 1116 36.30 -42.26 8.53
C HIS A 1116 37.52 -41.59 9.16
N ILE A 1117 38.09 -40.64 8.43
CA ILE A 1117 39.27 -39.89 8.86
C ILE A 1117 38.93 -38.41 8.84
N GLU A 1118 39.16 -37.76 9.97
CA GLU A 1118 39.03 -36.32 10.11
C GLU A 1118 40.40 -35.64 10.06
N VAL A 1119 40.47 -34.44 9.50
CA VAL A 1119 41.62 -33.53 9.63
C VAL A 1119 41.11 -32.24 10.26
N ASP A 1120 41.69 -31.88 11.41
CA ASP A 1120 41.27 -30.74 12.23
C ASP A 1120 39.78 -30.72 12.58
N GLY A 1121 39.18 -31.90 12.73
CA GLY A 1121 37.77 -32.10 13.09
C GLY A 1121 36.80 -32.16 11.92
N GLU A 1122 37.25 -32.01 10.68
CA GLU A 1122 36.42 -32.19 9.49
C GLU A 1122 36.62 -33.58 8.88
N ASP A 1123 35.54 -34.35 8.64
CA ASP A 1123 35.60 -35.62 7.92
C ASP A 1123 36.01 -35.40 6.46
N VAL A 1124 37.20 -35.87 6.10
CA VAL A 1124 37.77 -35.69 4.76
C VAL A 1124 37.66 -36.95 3.89
N THR A 1125 37.12 -38.05 4.40
CA THR A 1125 37.01 -39.30 3.65
C THR A 1125 35.59 -39.76 3.39
N GLY A 1126 34.63 -39.35 4.23
CA GLY A 1126 33.37 -40.08 4.35
C GLY A 1126 33.62 -41.52 4.83
N GLN A 1127 32.58 -42.36 4.75
CA GLN A 1127 32.63 -43.75 5.20
C GLN A 1127 33.52 -44.63 4.30
N ILE A 1128 34.50 -45.29 4.92
CA ILE A 1128 35.41 -46.26 4.32
C ILE A 1128 35.07 -47.66 4.85
N ASP A 1129 34.50 -48.52 4.00
CA ASP A 1129 34.21 -49.91 4.35
C ASP A 1129 35.49 -50.75 4.49
N VAL A 1130 35.57 -51.58 5.54
CA VAL A 1130 36.67 -52.53 5.71
C VAL A 1130 36.31 -53.88 5.10
N PRO A 1131 36.99 -54.31 4.01
CA PRO A 1131 36.66 -55.56 3.34
C PRO A 1131 37.03 -56.78 4.18
N ASN A 1132 36.32 -57.89 3.98
CA ASN A 1132 36.72 -59.19 4.51
C ASN A 1132 38.04 -59.65 3.85
N THR A 1133 39.14 -59.62 4.60
CA THR A 1133 40.47 -60.05 4.16
C THR A 1133 40.76 -61.53 4.44
N GLY A 1134 39.82 -62.23 5.08
CA GLY A 1134 39.89 -63.65 5.39
C GLY A 1134 40.71 -64.02 6.63
N SER A 1135 41.32 -63.04 7.31
CA SER A 1135 42.07 -63.22 8.57
C SER A 1135 42.25 -61.89 9.31
N TRP A 1136 42.17 -61.91 10.65
CA TRP A 1136 42.44 -60.77 11.53
C TRP A 1136 43.88 -60.23 11.47
N THR A 1137 44.79 -60.97 10.83
CA THR A 1137 46.20 -60.59 10.66
C THR A 1137 46.63 -60.54 9.19
N GLY A 1138 45.68 -60.68 8.25
CA GLY A 1138 45.91 -60.57 6.82
C GLY A 1138 45.54 -59.18 6.32
N TYR A 1139 46.48 -58.23 6.37
CA TYR A 1139 46.22 -56.83 6.02
C TYR A 1139 46.14 -56.59 4.52
N THR A 1140 45.22 -55.73 4.12
CA THR A 1140 45.10 -55.17 2.78
C THR A 1140 44.99 -53.65 2.86
N THR A 1141 45.24 -52.96 1.75
CA THR A 1141 45.11 -51.50 1.70
C THR A 1141 43.81 -51.11 1.03
N VAL A 1142 43.08 -50.20 1.66
CA VAL A 1142 41.89 -49.53 1.10
C VAL A 1142 42.26 -48.07 0.85
N THR A 1143 41.93 -47.55 -0.34
CA THR A 1143 42.02 -46.11 -0.58
C THR A 1143 40.76 -45.49 -0.01
N GLY A 1144 40.91 -44.71 1.06
CA GLY A 1144 39.81 -44.08 1.76
C GLY A 1144 39.22 -42.92 0.95
N ALA A 1145 40.08 -42.03 0.46
CA ALA A 1145 39.70 -40.93 -0.42
C ALA A 1145 40.84 -40.56 -1.37
N LYS A 1146 40.50 -39.93 -2.50
CA LYS A 1146 41.46 -39.43 -3.49
C LYS A 1146 41.28 -37.94 -3.68
N GLY A 1147 42.39 -37.23 -3.87
CA GLY A 1147 42.36 -35.80 -4.13
C GLY A 1147 41.97 -34.95 -2.91
N VAL A 1148 42.24 -35.42 -1.69
CA VAL A 1148 41.91 -34.66 -0.47
C VAL A 1148 42.83 -33.44 -0.38
N GLN A 1149 42.26 -32.26 -0.48
CA GLN A 1149 43.01 -31.01 -0.38
C GLN A 1149 43.42 -30.78 1.08
N LEU A 1150 44.72 -30.84 1.36
CA LEU A 1150 45.26 -30.52 2.69
C LEU A 1150 46.09 -29.25 2.59
N ALA A 1151 45.98 -28.38 3.61
CA ALA A 1151 46.85 -27.22 3.76
C ALA A 1151 48.25 -27.65 4.24
N GLY A 1152 49.29 -26.90 3.87
CA GLY A 1152 50.63 -27.09 4.42
C GLY A 1152 50.71 -26.47 5.82
N GLY A 1153 51.19 -27.23 6.80
CA GLY A 1153 51.15 -26.78 8.19
C GLY A 1153 51.02 -27.92 9.19
N ASP A 1154 50.79 -27.56 10.44
CA ASP A 1154 50.60 -28.49 11.55
C ASP A 1154 49.11 -28.80 11.71
N HIS A 1155 48.73 -30.08 11.69
CA HIS A 1155 47.34 -30.55 11.76
C HIS A 1155 47.16 -31.67 12.78
N VAL A 1156 45.91 -31.98 13.15
CA VAL A 1156 45.53 -33.19 13.89
C VAL A 1156 44.69 -34.08 12.98
N VAL A 1157 45.11 -35.33 12.82
CA VAL A 1157 44.34 -36.34 12.09
C VAL A 1157 43.67 -37.25 13.09
N ARG A 1158 42.35 -37.43 13.00
CA ARG A 1158 41.59 -38.40 13.80
C ARG A 1158 41.12 -39.55 12.93
N VAL A 1159 41.26 -40.77 13.43
CA VAL A 1159 40.66 -41.97 12.84
C VAL A 1159 39.50 -42.38 13.73
N VAL A 1160 38.29 -42.45 13.16
CA VAL A 1160 37.05 -42.74 13.88
C VAL A 1160 36.47 -44.07 13.40
N ALA A 1161 36.04 -44.90 14.36
CA ALA A 1161 35.37 -46.16 14.09
C ALA A 1161 33.85 -45.97 14.09
N ASP A 1162 33.24 -45.90 12.91
CA ASP A 1162 31.76 -45.88 12.76
C ASP A 1162 31.15 -47.29 12.84
N GLY A 1163 32.01 -48.33 12.83
CA GLY A 1163 31.62 -49.72 12.99
C GLY A 1163 32.81 -50.59 13.37
N GLY A 1164 32.54 -51.69 14.10
CA GLY A 1164 33.59 -52.58 14.61
C GLY A 1164 34.03 -53.70 13.67
N ALA A 1165 34.67 -54.74 14.22
CA ALA A 1165 35.12 -55.95 13.51
C ALA A 1165 36.22 -55.73 12.46
N TRP A 1166 37.22 -54.89 12.78
CA TRP A 1166 38.41 -54.68 11.97
C TRP A 1166 39.65 -54.40 12.84
N ASN A 1167 40.84 -54.56 12.24
CA ASN A 1167 42.12 -54.18 12.83
C ASN A 1167 42.81 -53.15 11.93
N PHE A 1168 43.51 -52.20 12.56
CA PHE A 1168 44.21 -51.08 11.93
C PHE A 1168 45.73 -51.22 12.09
N ASP A 1169 46.48 -51.12 11.00
CA ASP A 1169 47.95 -51.22 11.01
C ASP A 1169 48.59 -49.85 10.80
N TRP A 1170 48.20 -49.13 9.75
CA TRP A 1170 48.73 -47.79 9.47
C TRP A 1170 47.87 -47.05 8.47
N MET A 1171 48.04 -45.72 8.40
CA MET A 1171 47.54 -44.88 7.32
C MET A 1171 48.68 -44.18 6.59
N ARG A 1172 48.47 -43.81 5.34
CA ARG A 1172 49.45 -43.14 4.49
C ARG A 1172 48.79 -42.12 3.58
N PHE A 1173 49.44 -40.98 3.45
CA PHE A 1173 49.03 -39.88 2.56
C PHE A 1173 50.02 -39.81 1.39
N ASP A 1174 49.51 -40.03 0.17
CA ASP A 1174 50.29 -40.04 -1.07
C ASP A 1174 49.90 -38.83 -1.94
N GLY A 1175 50.86 -38.00 -2.35
CA GLY A 1175 50.60 -36.79 -3.13
C GLY A 1175 51.67 -35.72 -2.91
N GLY A 1176 51.63 -34.62 -3.69
CA GLY A 1176 52.53 -33.47 -3.52
C GLY A 1176 53.97 -33.60 -4.06
N GLY A 1177 54.18 -33.52 -5.38
CA GLY A 1177 55.55 -33.39 -5.95
C GLY A 1177 55.71 -33.03 -7.45
N GLU A 1178 56.24 -31.81 -7.68
CA GLU A 1178 56.95 -31.17 -8.84
C GLU A 1178 56.41 -31.19 -10.30
N GLU A 1179 56.14 -29.98 -10.83
CA GLU A 1179 56.79 -29.50 -12.07
C GLU A 1179 57.44 -28.12 -11.80
N THR A 1180 58.49 -27.81 -12.58
CA THR A 1180 59.71 -27.07 -12.18
C THR A 1180 59.70 -25.56 -12.61
N PRO A 1181 60.78 -24.76 -12.39
CA PRO A 1181 60.68 -23.39 -11.90
C PRO A 1181 60.64 -22.31 -13.00
N THR A 1182 60.16 -21.12 -12.65
CA THR A 1182 60.77 -19.88 -13.13
C THR A 1182 60.84 -18.89 -11.96
N GLU A 1183 62.00 -18.88 -11.30
CA GLU A 1183 62.60 -17.76 -10.55
C GLU A 1183 62.22 -16.39 -11.18
N THR A 1184 61.87 -15.31 -10.49
CA THR A 1184 62.07 -14.90 -9.10
C THR A 1184 61.19 -13.68 -8.85
N ALA A 1185 60.37 -13.68 -7.80
CA ALA A 1185 60.16 -12.51 -6.94
C ALA A 1185 59.49 -12.93 -5.63
N THR A 1186 60.32 -12.95 -4.60
CA THR A 1186 60.08 -13.10 -3.16
C THR A 1186 59.22 -11.90 -2.65
N PRO A 1187 58.71 -11.94 -1.41
CA PRO A 1187 57.30 -12.10 -1.05
C PRO A 1187 56.85 -10.93 -0.15
N THR A 1188 55.65 -10.90 0.40
CA THR A 1188 55.35 -11.31 1.80
C THR A 1188 54.04 -10.55 2.10
N ALA A 1189 52.89 -11.22 2.11
CA ALA A 1189 52.31 -12.06 3.15
C ALA A 1189 51.21 -11.28 3.87
N THR A 1190 50.06 -11.92 3.99
CA THR A 1190 49.14 -11.70 5.08
C THR A 1190 48.51 -13.06 5.32
N GLU A 1191 48.77 -13.61 6.50
CA GLU A 1191 47.95 -14.67 7.04
C GLU A 1191 47.52 -14.25 8.45
N THR A 1192 46.21 -14.43 8.62
CA THR A 1192 45.51 -14.92 9.80
C THR A 1192 45.42 -14.05 11.05
N ALA A 1193 44.17 -14.00 11.54
CA ALA A 1193 43.83 -13.96 12.96
C ALA A 1193 44.73 -14.96 13.74
N THR A 1194 45.02 -14.80 15.03
CA THR A 1194 44.03 -15.05 16.08
C THR A 1194 44.63 -14.58 17.42
N GLU A 1195 43.75 -14.05 18.28
CA GLU A 1195 43.67 -14.29 19.72
C GLU A 1195 44.75 -13.83 20.75
N THR A 1196 44.25 -12.99 21.69
CA THR A 1196 44.38 -13.04 23.18
C THR A 1196 45.79 -12.88 23.83
N PRO A 1197 45.98 -12.61 25.15
CA PRO A 1197 45.19 -11.95 26.20
C PRO A 1197 45.92 -10.82 27.00
N GLU A 1198 45.12 -10.13 27.83
CA GLU A 1198 45.39 -9.35 29.07
C GLU A 1198 46.82 -8.95 29.54
N SER A 1199 46.99 -7.61 29.68
CA SER A 1199 47.44 -6.76 30.84
C SER A 1199 48.53 -7.25 31.84
N PRO A 1200 49.32 -6.38 32.53
CA PRO A 1200 49.02 -4.96 32.83
C PRO A 1200 50.22 -3.96 32.93
N GLN A 1201 49.84 -2.70 33.20
CA GLN A 1201 50.58 -1.64 33.91
C GLN A 1201 51.42 -0.57 33.15
N GLN A 1202 50.84 0.64 33.24
CA GLN A 1202 51.42 1.90 33.75
C GLN A 1202 52.27 2.83 32.87
N GLN A 1203 51.66 4.01 32.68
CA GLN A 1203 52.18 5.37 32.94
C GLN A 1203 53.03 6.10 31.89
N SER A 1204 52.40 7.18 31.39
CA SER A 1204 52.79 8.61 31.46
C SER A 1204 52.85 9.29 30.08
N LYS A 1205 51.96 10.26 29.84
CA LYS A 1205 52.20 11.72 29.90
C LYS A 1205 53.38 12.14 28.99
N THR A 1206 53.21 12.96 27.95
CA THR A 1206 52.58 14.30 27.91
C THR A 1206 52.52 14.81 26.45
N GLU A 1207 51.46 15.58 26.15
CA GLU A 1207 51.34 16.81 25.31
C GLU A 1207 52.64 17.57 24.93
N PRO A 1208 52.64 18.54 23.97
CA PRO A 1208 51.50 19.38 23.51
C PRO A 1208 51.37 19.71 21.99
N GLU A 1209 50.27 20.38 21.66
CA GLU A 1209 49.92 21.15 20.43
C GLU A 1209 50.90 22.32 20.06
N PRO A 1210 50.70 23.24 19.05
CA PRO A 1210 49.56 23.51 18.13
C PRO A 1210 49.85 24.02 16.67
N THR A 1211 48.75 24.09 15.89
CA THR A 1211 48.33 25.09 14.85
C THR A 1211 48.90 25.17 13.42
N ALA A 1212 47.93 25.09 12.48
CA ALA A 1212 47.68 25.87 11.25
C ALA A 1212 48.56 25.60 9.99
N THR A 1213 48.07 25.48 8.75
CA THR A 1213 46.73 25.68 8.12
C THR A 1213 46.78 25.13 6.68
N THR A 1214 45.59 24.89 6.12
CA THR A 1214 45.17 24.62 4.72
C THR A 1214 44.93 23.17 4.29
N THR A 1215 43.70 22.98 3.75
CA THR A 1215 43.09 21.88 2.97
C THR A 1215 42.46 20.68 3.71
N SER A 1216 41.13 20.72 3.85
CA SER A 1216 40.21 19.58 3.83
C SER A 1216 38.81 20.07 3.41
N GLY A 1217 38.21 19.43 2.39
CA GLY A 1217 36.80 19.57 2.02
C GLY A 1217 36.15 18.17 1.98
N PRO A 1218 35.16 17.86 2.82
CA PRO A 1218 34.38 16.60 2.81
C PRO A 1218 33.09 16.79 1.98
N GLY A 1219 32.42 15.76 1.44
CA GLY A 1219 31.98 14.52 2.07
C GLY A 1219 30.58 14.75 2.65
N PHE A 1220 29.54 14.64 1.81
CA PHE A 1220 28.15 14.89 2.15
C PHE A 1220 27.53 13.68 2.87
N THR A 1221 26.91 13.94 4.01
CA THR A 1221 26.04 12.99 4.73
C THR A 1221 24.67 13.65 4.86
N VAL A 1222 23.64 12.88 4.54
CA VAL A 1222 22.22 13.23 4.53
C VAL A 1222 21.79 13.80 5.87
N VAL A 1223 21.22 15.00 5.85
CA VAL A 1223 20.55 15.67 6.97
C VAL A 1223 19.22 16.22 6.46
N SER A 1224 18.12 15.55 6.82
CA SER A 1224 16.79 16.15 6.83
C SER A 1224 16.71 17.17 7.97
N MET A 1225 16.43 18.43 7.64
CA MET A 1225 16.00 19.51 8.54
C MET A 1225 14.78 20.14 7.84
N ILE A 1226 13.54 19.97 8.30
CA ILE A 1226 12.92 20.62 9.47
C ILE A 1226 13.40 22.05 9.66
N LEU A 1227 12.61 23.03 9.18
CA LEU A 1227 12.29 24.27 9.89
C LEU A 1227 11.24 25.11 9.12
N GLY A 1228 10.01 25.04 9.64
CA GLY A 1228 8.93 26.00 9.42
C GLY A 1228 8.11 26.23 10.70
N LEU A 1229 8.73 26.05 11.88
CA LEU A 1229 8.15 26.34 13.19
C LEU A 1229 9.27 26.86 14.11
N PHE A 1230 9.49 28.17 14.12
CA PHE A 1230 9.96 28.89 15.32
C PHE A 1230 9.52 30.35 15.24
N GLY A 1231 8.28 30.57 15.66
CA GLY A 1231 7.73 31.86 16.01
C GLY A 1231 7.26 31.95 17.46
N LEU A 1232 7.74 31.12 18.40
CA LEU A 1232 7.55 31.37 19.84
C LEU A 1232 8.55 30.62 20.73
N SER A 1233 9.74 31.19 20.92
CA SER A 1233 10.62 30.87 22.06
C SER A 1233 11.52 32.06 22.36
N ALA A 1234 10.89 33.16 22.76
CA ALA A 1234 11.56 34.30 23.37
C ALA A 1234 10.69 34.93 24.46
N TYR A 1235 10.20 34.13 25.41
CA TYR A 1235 9.88 34.62 26.75
C TYR A 1235 9.86 33.43 27.73
N LEU A 1236 10.40 33.61 28.94
CA LEU A 1236 10.52 32.66 30.07
C LEU A 1236 11.85 31.89 30.22
N LEU A 1237 12.93 32.64 30.48
CA LEU A 1237 13.93 32.27 31.50
C LEU A 1237 14.36 33.52 32.30
N HIS A 1238 13.42 34.15 33.02
CA HIS A 1238 13.71 34.90 34.26
C HIS A 1238 12.41 35.36 34.94
N ASN A 1239 12.04 34.68 36.02
CA ASN A 1239 11.87 35.23 37.37
C ASN A 1239 10.90 34.37 38.17
N ASP A 1240 11.44 33.77 39.23
CA ASP A 1240 10.69 33.42 40.42
C ASP A 1240 10.04 34.68 41.05
N ASP A 1241 8.98 34.41 41.81
CA ASP A 1241 8.35 35.19 42.89
C ASP A 1241 7.02 35.94 42.61
N ASP A 1242 6.05 35.51 43.43
CA ASP A 1242 4.98 36.24 44.14
C ASP A 1242 3.58 36.47 43.53
N GLU A 1243 2.63 35.82 44.22
CA GLU A 1243 1.35 36.29 44.78
C GLU A 1243 0.30 37.02 43.92
N THR A 1244 -0.91 36.42 43.91
CA THR A 1244 -2.27 37.03 43.79
C THR A 1244 -2.61 37.60 42.40
N LEU A 1245 -3.73 37.26 41.74
CA LEU A 1245 -5.12 37.06 42.16
C LEU A 1245 -5.85 36.29 41.05
#